data_AF-A0A9C6S8C6-F1
#
_entry.id   AF-A0A9C6S8C6-F1
#
_cell.length_a   1.000
_cell.length_b   1.000
_cell.length_c   1.000
_cell.angle_alpha   90.00
_cell.angle_beta   90.00
_cell.angle_gamma   90.00
#
_symmetry.space_group_name_H-M   'P 1'
#
loop_
_entity.id
_entity.type
_entity.pdbx_description
1 polymer ?
#
loop_
_entity_poly.entity_id
_entity_poly.type
_entity_poly.pdbx_seq_one_letter_code
_entity_poly.pdbx_strand_id
1 'polypeptide(L)'
;MKVIFLCKKMCELREQEYDYFDTIMNKSLVGMAKIHNSLIALEECNAILRKDYANMIGKVKLISGSRAENELIYPGVVGPGMLTAAVLGNTFSAPSVDNILRVIEEVGFGHTEGILLIVQNYAEYSINFNLAKLYAELKGYVVRLITINSSDMLYFGNSVKEHNLLPTLFICKIAGAMSEEGKCLDEIYSFCNSIANSGEIVLLKTDNYFENIIHEGYKLEMFPNLVKQVLKPLIDILNITSQNQTKTNIYETKKFCIGHEVAIIISNFGCSQIQGNIFILELLQQIEINGLKLKRIYMKEFMKYSNSNGFHICLLNLSFNTVLIKYLDFPTFVSTWPVALGLEAIETKKHDETKLITLKTNYKNMDWNILNLQGPTMNHKTSQTFLLIISMACEAIIACERQLNIMDQKYGNGDYGTSLACGAKAIQNAIQKNEILGTNLYITFLQISHIIQKTVSDIQGRLYFLFFFYIAEAFSKYENDKEITVDVWLHVLITANKAIEQFKASSVDDQILLTTLTAVQIDLQNALSRNVDPIDAFGIAVKAAENFTTNVLYTQSSHELKYPNPQAHSVGIWMRAAYEGTNVMEDGQHECEGCQSIGNVKYLSNEHETRTSFLSAQQSLTQDIWCLLKHACFRSLSCEVHPGKEGVCYFGDEYRGHVLSHTFTLKDAQARGFRKWCSFIVFMRDKQFLLNMWPFLVDNLKEVIRELQDFAEKKYNAEEAECPQRVVRLSTANNGPGLYNNSNRQPRTFSDITNEKHVFIRIHMWLVWILSAGARHFIEIFPMSLLDDELNYNLEDQIETEDGFTLVNAKLPVNLTLNSNEPETTLEFSEVSGKSTTVILKDLRAVLGKDQFRQLLYSSLTGVQILVRGPNIERLESLYGLSSLIPRACRRVKTQATEYMDPNKCNFIGVDTSVAVPLPCANVCRLDIVTDEHKVENSSSHIVRWTGTLPLKLPTLLTKIEKSLENEKLGNSTLKAHFAALQEEWANIAKVVHAMRGRGHSGDLSGLMLSLGAGPHDKKLLDTWSMGLPPNPA
;
A
#
# COMPACT_ATOMS: atom_id res chain seq x y z
N MET A 1 -23.82 -38.81 -27.88
CA MET A 1 -23.40 -39.97 -27.04
C MET A 1 -22.20 -39.67 -26.14
N LYS A 2 -21.05 -39.18 -26.63
CA LYS A 2 -19.88 -38.89 -25.77
C LYS A 2 -20.14 -37.85 -24.66
N VAL A 3 -20.93 -36.81 -24.92
CA VAL A 3 -21.31 -35.81 -23.90
C VAL A 3 -22.22 -36.40 -22.82
N ILE A 4 -23.16 -37.29 -23.21
CA ILE A 4 -24.05 -37.98 -22.26
C ILE A 4 -23.27 -38.97 -21.38
N PHE A 5 -22.28 -39.66 -21.94
CA PHE A 5 -21.41 -40.58 -21.19
C PHE A 5 -20.49 -39.82 -20.22
N LEU A 6 -19.96 -38.66 -20.61
CA LEU A 6 -19.18 -37.77 -19.73
C LEU A 6 -20.04 -37.17 -18.60
N CYS A 7 -21.26 -36.72 -18.88
CA CYS A 7 -22.19 -36.27 -17.84
C CYS A 7 -22.56 -37.39 -16.87
N LYS A 8 -22.80 -38.61 -17.36
CA LYS A 8 -23.16 -39.75 -16.51
C LYS A 8 -21.99 -40.18 -15.61
N LYS A 9 -20.77 -40.23 -16.14
CA LYS A 9 -19.56 -40.54 -15.38
C LYS A 9 -19.18 -39.44 -14.37
N MET A 10 -19.48 -38.17 -14.70
CA MET A 10 -19.35 -37.05 -13.75
C MET A 10 -20.41 -37.08 -12.65
N CYS A 11 -21.65 -37.53 -12.94
CA CYS A 11 -22.66 -37.74 -11.91
C CYS A 11 -22.28 -38.90 -10.97
N GLU A 12 -21.82 -40.03 -11.52
CA GLU A 12 -21.38 -41.20 -10.72
C GLU A 12 -20.17 -40.85 -9.83
N LEU A 13 -19.22 -40.05 -10.32
CA LEU A 13 -18.08 -39.56 -9.51
C LEU A 13 -18.52 -38.58 -8.41
N ARG A 14 -19.50 -37.71 -8.68
CA ARG A 14 -20.07 -36.81 -7.65
C ARG A 14 -20.87 -37.54 -6.59
N GLU A 15 -21.61 -38.58 -6.95
CA GLU A 15 -22.34 -39.44 -5.99
C GLU A 15 -21.37 -40.18 -5.05
N GLN A 16 -20.24 -40.68 -5.58
CA GLN A 16 -19.20 -41.32 -4.76
C GLN A 16 -18.48 -40.34 -3.82
N GLU A 17 -18.23 -39.10 -4.24
CA GLU A 17 -17.70 -38.06 -3.36
C GLU A 17 -18.70 -37.65 -2.26
N TYR A 18 -19.99 -37.58 -2.59
CA TYR A 18 -21.06 -37.21 -1.64
C TYR A 18 -21.16 -38.20 -0.46
N ASP A 19 -21.18 -39.50 -0.74
CA ASP A 19 -21.25 -40.56 0.28
C ASP A 19 -20.03 -40.55 1.21
N TYR A 20 -18.85 -40.23 0.67
CA TYR A 20 -17.62 -40.15 1.45
C TYR A 20 -17.64 -39.00 2.45
N PHE A 21 -18.10 -37.80 2.05
CA PHE A 21 -18.19 -36.64 2.93
C PHE A 21 -19.25 -36.79 4.03
N ASP A 22 -20.45 -37.31 3.71
CA ASP A 22 -21.47 -37.58 4.72
C ASP A 22 -21.01 -38.62 5.75
N THR A 23 -20.21 -39.60 5.31
CA THR A 23 -19.61 -40.59 6.22
C THR A 23 -18.58 -39.95 7.15
N ILE A 24 -17.75 -39.02 6.67
CA ILE A 24 -16.79 -38.28 7.49
C ILE A 24 -17.51 -37.38 8.50
N MET A 25 -18.55 -36.68 8.06
CA MET A 25 -19.32 -35.77 8.91
C MET A 25 -20.02 -36.52 10.05
N ASN A 26 -20.70 -37.62 9.76
CA ASN A 26 -21.31 -38.45 10.79
C ASN A 26 -20.28 -38.97 11.80
N LYS A 27 -19.11 -39.44 11.34
CA LYS A 27 -18.02 -39.86 12.24
C LYS A 27 -17.52 -38.71 13.13
N SER A 28 -17.41 -37.50 12.58
CA SER A 28 -16.99 -36.30 13.32
C SER A 28 -17.99 -35.95 14.44
N LEU A 29 -19.28 -35.93 14.12
CA LEU A 29 -20.34 -35.64 15.09
C LEU A 29 -20.43 -36.72 16.19
N VAL A 30 -20.30 -38.00 15.82
CA VAL A 30 -20.22 -39.10 16.79
C VAL A 30 -18.98 -38.94 17.68
N GLY A 31 -17.84 -38.53 17.13
CA GLY A 31 -16.64 -38.20 17.89
C GLY A 31 -16.89 -37.08 18.90
N MET A 32 -17.54 -36.00 18.47
CA MET A 32 -17.90 -34.86 19.31
C MET A 32 -18.84 -35.27 20.46
N ALA A 33 -19.87 -36.09 20.18
CA ALA A 33 -20.77 -36.61 21.20
C ALA A 33 -20.08 -37.55 22.20
N LYS A 34 -19.02 -38.27 21.78
CA LYS A 34 -18.20 -39.09 22.69
C LYS A 34 -17.28 -38.28 23.60
N ILE A 35 -16.78 -37.12 23.13
CA ILE A 35 -15.92 -36.23 23.93
C ILE A 35 -16.78 -35.42 24.91
N HIS A 36 -17.96 -34.99 24.49
CA HIS A 36 -18.86 -34.16 25.29
C HIS A 36 -20.09 -34.95 25.75
N ASN A 37 -20.05 -35.46 26.99
CA ASN A 37 -21.13 -36.26 27.60
C ASN A 37 -22.52 -35.59 27.64
N SER A 38 -22.59 -34.27 27.41
CA SER A 38 -23.82 -33.48 27.34
C SER A 38 -24.47 -33.45 25.95
N LEU A 39 -23.86 -34.09 24.94
CA LEU A 39 -24.34 -34.11 23.55
C LEU A 39 -24.71 -35.52 23.10
N ILE A 40 -25.60 -35.60 22.11
CA ILE A 40 -25.95 -36.82 21.39
C ILE A 40 -25.94 -36.52 19.88
N ALA A 41 -25.51 -37.50 19.09
CA ALA A 41 -25.62 -37.44 17.63
C ALA A 41 -26.87 -38.23 17.21
N LEU A 42 -27.67 -37.67 16.30
CA LEU A 42 -28.86 -38.36 15.78
C LEU A 42 -28.44 -39.37 14.72
N GLU A 43 -28.93 -40.61 14.80
CA GLU A 43 -28.62 -41.63 13.80
C GLU A 43 -29.21 -41.26 12.43
N GLU A 44 -28.43 -41.53 11.37
CA GLU A 44 -28.80 -41.27 9.97
C GLU A 44 -29.21 -39.82 9.68
N CYS A 45 -28.73 -38.89 10.51
CA CYS A 45 -28.92 -37.47 10.35
C CYS A 45 -27.66 -36.74 10.79
N ASN A 46 -27.21 -35.80 9.96
CA ASN A 46 -26.05 -34.96 10.28
C ASN A 46 -26.44 -33.91 11.35
N ALA A 47 -26.86 -34.34 12.54
CA ALA A 47 -27.38 -33.48 13.59
C ALA A 47 -26.83 -33.83 14.97
N ILE A 48 -26.59 -32.80 15.78
CA ILE A 48 -26.24 -32.92 17.20
C ILE A 48 -27.32 -32.26 18.05
N LEU A 49 -27.66 -32.92 19.14
CA LEU A 49 -28.64 -32.47 20.11
C LEU A 49 -28.01 -32.44 21.51
N ARG A 50 -28.56 -31.60 22.38
CA ARG A 50 -28.25 -31.66 23.81
C ARG A 50 -28.88 -32.92 24.40
N LYS A 51 -28.18 -33.64 25.26
CA LYS A 51 -28.62 -34.93 25.82
C LYS A 51 -29.87 -34.82 26.70
N ASP A 52 -30.10 -33.67 27.30
CA ASP A 52 -31.22 -33.37 28.19
C ASP A 52 -32.42 -32.73 27.48
N TYR A 53 -32.49 -32.77 26.13
CA TYR A 53 -33.59 -32.18 25.35
C TYR A 53 -34.99 -32.69 25.75
N ALA A 54 -35.10 -33.95 26.20
CA ALA A 54 -36.34 -34.52 26.71
C ALA A 54 -36.79 -33.92 28.06
N ASN A 55 -35.84 -33.41 28.86
CA ASN A 55 -36.09 -32.83 30.18
C ASN A 55 -36.28 -31.31 30.15
N MET A 56 -36.38 -30.70 28.96
CA MET A 56 -36.65 -29.28 28.76
C MET A 56 -38.14 -28.95 28.95
N ILE A 57 -38.67 -29.18 30.15
CA ILE A 57 -40.08 -28.90 30.50
C ILE A 57 -40.25 -27.39 30.70
N GLY A 58 -41.28 -26.79 30.11
CA GLY A 58 -41.56 -25.35 30.21
C GLY A 58 -40.62 -24.45 29.39
N LYS A 59 -39.79 -25.03 28.51
CA LYS A 59 -38.73 -24.32 27.77
C LYS A 59 -38.86 -24.52 26.27
N VAL A 60 -38.73 -23.45 25.49
CA VAL A 60 -38.78 -23.49 24.02
C VAL A 60 -37.53 -24.16 23.46
N LYS A 61 -37.70 -25.08 22.50
CA LYS A 61 -36.55 -25.76 21.86
C LYS A 61 -36.01 -24.95 20.68
N LEU A 62 -34.69 -24.80 20.62
CA LEU A 62 -34.02 -23.94 19.65
C LEU A 62 -33.21 -24.76 18.65
N ILE A 63 -33.42 -24.55 17.35
CA ILE A 63 -32.75 -25.30 16.28
C ILE A 63 -32.11 -24.32 15.30
N SER A 64 -30.88 -24.62 14.89
CA SER A 64 -30.19 -23.90 13.83
C SER A 64 -29.32 -24.84 12.99
N GLY A 65 -28.64 -24.34 11.98
CA GLY A 65 -27.82 -25.18 11.10
C GLY A 65 -27.07 -24.43 10.01
N SER A 66 -26.13 -25.12 9.39
CA SER A 66 -25.33 -24.62 8.27
C SER A 66 -24.79 -25.74 7.39
N ARG A 67 -24.09 -25.37 6.31
CA ARG A 67 -23.17 -26.24 5.58
C ARG A 67 -22.02 -26.73 6.47
N ALA A 68 -21.40 -27.84 6.08
CA ALA A 68 -20.27 -28.44 6.80
C ALA A 68 -18.95 -27.65 6.66
N GLU A 69 -18.81 -26.78 5.65
CA GLU A 69 -17.62 -25.91 5.49
C GLU A 69 -17.40 -24.97 6.69
N ASN A 70 -18.46 -24.62 7.43
CA ASN A 70 -18.37 -23.82 8.67
C ASN A 70 -18.13 -24.74 9.89
N GLU A 71 -16.93 -25.34 9.96
CA GLU A 71 -16.37 -26.17 11.02
C GLU A 71 -17.17 -26.23 12.34
N LEU A 72 -18.06 -27.22 12.54
CA LEU A 72 -18.71 -27.60 13.81
C LEU A 72 -19.23 -26.46 14.74
N ILE A 73 -19.42 -25.23 14.25
CA ILE A 73 -19.72 -24.05 15.09
C ILE A 73 -21.09 -24.21 15.73
N TYR A 74 -22.09 -24.51 14.89
CA TYR A 74 -23.47 -24.75 15.32
C TYR A 74 -23.57 -25.94 16.29
N PRO A 75 -23.01 -27.13 15.97
CA PRO A 75 -22.87 -28.21 16.95
C PRO A 75 -22.19 -27.80 18.26
N GLY A 76 -21.17 -26.95 18.20
CA GLY A 76 -20.41 -26.48 19.35
C GLY A 76 -21.09 -25.42 20.20
N VAL A 77 -22.23 -24.88 19.76
CA VAL A 77 -23.14 -24.05 20.56
C VAL A 77 -24.43 -24.79 20.96
N VAL A 78 -24.47 -26.13 20.84
CA VAL A 78 -25.56 -26.94 21.39
C VAL A 78 -25.33 -27.17 22.89
N GLY A 79 -26.31 -26.79 23.71
CA GLY A 79 -26.26 -26.99 25.16
C GLY A 79 -27.08 -25.96 25.95
N PRO A 80 -27.07 -26.06 27.30
CA PRO A 80 -27.82 -25.16 28.16
C PRO A 80 -27.47 -23.68 27.94
N GLY A 81 -28.50 -22.84 27.82
CA GLY A 81 -28.37 -21.40 27.56
C GLY A 81 -28.00 -21.02 26.12
N MET A 82 -28.05 -21.97 25.18
CA MET A 82 -27.81 -21.81 23.74
C MET A 82 -28.77 -22.71 22.92
N LEU A 83 -28.32 -23.42 21.88
CA LEU A 83 -29.16 -24.25 21.02
C LEU A 83 -29.57 -25.59 21.67
N THR A 84 -30.76 -26.08 21.32
CA THR A 84 -31.21 -27.45 21.64
C THR A 84 -30.65 -28.46 20.65
N ALA A 85 -30.65 -28.11 19.35
CA ALA A 85 -30.12 -28.96 18.29
C ALA A 85 -29.49 -28.13 17.17
N ALA A 86 -28.51 -28.73 16.49
CA ALA A 86 -27.86 -28.19 15.30
C ALA A 86 -27.91 -29.22 14.17
N VAL A 87 -28.33 -28.78 12.97
CA VAL A 87 -28.42 -29.63 11.78
C VAL A 87 -27.39 -29.17 10.76
N LEU A 88 -26.58 -30.09 10.23
CA LEU A 88 -25.57 -29.82 9.23
C LEU A 88 -25.97 -30.38 7.87
N GLY A 89 -25.67 -29.61 6.83
CA GLY A 89 -25.60 -30.13 5.46
C GLY A 89 -24.23 -30.76 5.20
N ASN A 90 -23.95 -31.08 3.94
CA ASN A 90 -22.59 -31.43 3.52
C ASN A 90 -21.77 -30.15 3.25
N THR A 91 -20.56 -30.32 2.69
CA THR A 91 -19.66 -29.20 2.37
C THR A 91 -20.30 -28.20 1.40
N PHE A 92 -21.06 -28.67 0.41
CA PHE A 92 -21.52 -27.84 -0.70
C PHE A 92 -22.98 -27.38 -0.60
N SER A 93 -23.80 -27.95 0.28
CA SER A 93 -25.24 -27.65 0.35
C SER A 93 -25.76 -27.51 1.77
N ALA A 94 -26.77 -26.65 1.93
CA ALA A 94 -27.55 -26.53 3.16
C ALA A 94 -28.12 -27.88 3.66
N PRO A 95 -28.49 -28.00 4.96
CA PRO A 95 -29.19 -29.18 5.46
C PRO A 95 -30.45 -29.48 4.64
N SER A 96 -30.69 -30.75 4.35
CA SER A 96 -31.89 -31.18 3.61
C SER A 96 -33.15 -30.94 4.44
N VAL A 97 -34.28 -30.73 3.75
CA VAL A 97 -35.59 -30.56 4.39
C VAL A 97 -35.92 -31.75 5.29
N ASP A 98 -35.61 -32.96 4.83
CA ASP A 98 -35.87 -34.20 5.58
C ASP A 98 -35.05 -34.28 6.87
N ASN A 99 -33.77 -33.90 6.84
CA ASN A 99 -32.92 -33.90 8.04
C ASN A 99 -33.41 -32.86 9.06
N ILE A 100 -33.80 -31.66 8.60
CA ILE A 100 -34.34 -30.62 9.47
C ILE A 100 -35.66 -31.10 10.10
N LEU A 101 -36.55 -31.69 9.29
CA LEU A 101 -37.84 -32.20 9.75
C LEU A 101 -37.67 -33.35 10.76
N ARG A 102 -36.76 -34.30 10.52
CA ARG A 102 -36.47 -35.40 11.46
C ARG A 102 -35.98 -34.88 12.81
N VAL A 103 -35.14 -33.84 12.81
CA VAL A 103 -34.68 -33.20 14.05
C VAL A 103 -35.82 -32.48 14.76
N ILE A 104 -36.70 -31.77 14.03
CA ILE A 104 -37.90 -31.16 14.60
C ILE A 104 -38.81 -32.21 15.23
N GLU A 105 -39.01 -33.36 14.58
CA GLU A 105 -39.84 -34.45 15.08
C GLU A 105 -39.25 -35.08 16.34
N GLU A 106 -37.95 -35.35 16.34
CA GLU A 106 -37.22 -35.93 17.46
C GLU A 106 -37.30 -35.02 18.69
N VAL A 107 -37.00 -33.73 18.53
CA VAL A 107 -37.06 -32.79 19.65
C VAL A 107 -38.47 -32.37 20.00
N GLY A 108 -39.40 -32.40 19.05
CA GLY A 108 -40.79 -31.97 19.23
C GLY A 108 -41.69 -33.02 19.84
N PHE A 109 -41.30 -34.30 19.85
CA PHE A 109 -42.13 -35.38 20.35
C PHE A 109 -42.57 -35.12 21.81
N GLY A 110 -43.89 -35.04 22.03
CA GLY A 110 -44.48 -34.78 23.34
C GLY A 110 -44.22 -33.37 23.91
N HIS A 111 -43.72 -32.42 23.11
CA HIS A 111 -43.37 -31.07 23.55
C HIS A 111 -44.39 -30.04 23.08
N THR A 112 -44.86 -29.18 23.99
CA THR A 112 -45.99 -28.26 23.75
C THR A 112 -45.60 -26.79 23.71
N GLU A 113 -44.42 -26.46 24.21
CA GLU A 113 -43.91 -25.11 24.42
C GLU A 113 -43.36 -24.50 23.12
N GLY A 114 -43.17 -25.34 22.10
CA GLY A 114 -42.88 -24.97 20.73
C GLY A 114 -41.40 -24.93 20.38
N ILE A 115 -41.13 -24.73 19.09
CA ILE A 115 -39.78 -24.82 18.50
C ILE A 115 -39.48 -23.53 17.74
N LEU A 116 -38.29 -22.97 17.96
CA LEU A 116 -37.79 -21.79 17.25
C LEU A 116 -36.62 -22.18 16.34
N LEU A 117 -36.80 -21.94 15.04
CA LEU A 117 -35.76 -22.08 14.03
C LEU A 117 -35.03 -20.74 13.88
N ILE A 118 -33.72 -20.71 14.06
CA ILE A 118 -32.88 -19.51 13.89
C ILE A 118 -32.00 -19.72 12.66
N VAL A 119 -32.21 -18.93 11.61
CA VAL A 119 -31.62 -19.21 10.29
C VAL A 119 -30.97 -17.96 9.72
N GLN A 120 -29.80 -18.11 9.10
CA GLN A 120 -29.16 -17.00 8.38
C GLN A 120 -29.99 -16.63 7.13
N ASN A 121 -30.02 -15.34 6.76
CA ASN A 121 -30.65 -14.93 5.50
C ASN A 121 -29.81 -15.34 4.27
N TYR A 122 -29.92 -16.61 3.90
CA TYR A 122 -29.35 -17.17 2.69
C TYR A 122 -30.41 -17.99 1.99
N ALA A 123 -30.50 -17.89 0.66
CA ALA A 123 -31.61 -18.44 -0.11
C ALA A 123 -31.85 -19.93 0.16
N GLU A 124 -30.78 -20.74 0.15
CA GLU A 124 -30.89 -22.18 0.40
C GLU A 124 -31.35 -22.51 1.83
N TYR A 125 -30.80 -21.81 2.84
CA TYR A 125 -31.22 -22.03 4.23
C TYR A 125 -32.67 -21.59 4.44
N SER A 126 -33.04 -20.41 3.92
CA SER A 126 -34.39 -19.87 4.04
C SER A 126 -35.43 -20.80 3.41
N ILE A 127 -35.16 -21.32 2.20
CA ILE A 127 -36.07 -22.25 1.52
C ILE A 127 -36.19 -23.56 2.32
N ASN A 128 -35.08 -24.22 2.66
CA ASN A 128 -35.13 -25.54 3.28
C ASN A 128 -35.76 -25.51 4.68
N PHE A 129 -35.40 -24.54 5.52
CA PHE A 129 -35.98 -24.42 6.86
C PHE A 129 -37.46 -23.99 6.83
N ASN A 130 -37.88 -23.13 5.89
CA ASN A 130 -39.30 -22.80 5.76
C ASN A 130 -40.13 -24.00 5.28
N LEU A 131 -39.60 -24.82 4.35
CA LEU A 131 -40.28 -26.06 3.94
C LEU A 131 -40.40 -27.06 5.09
N ALA A 132 -39.32 -27.26 5.85
CA ALA A 132 -39.33 -28.15 7.02
C ALA A 132 -40.33 -27.65 8.09
N LYS A 133 -40.38 -26.34 8.32
CA LYS A 133 -41.38 -25.71 9.19
C LYS A 133 -42.81 -26.03 8.73
N LEU A 134 -43.13 -25.83 7.44
CA LEU A 134 -44.46 -26.11 6.91
C LEU A 134 -44.85 -27.59 7.10
N TYR A 135 -43.94 -28.51 6.83
CA TYR A 135 -44.19 -29.94 7.06
C TYR A 135 -44.38 -30.29 8.54
N ALA A 136 -43.63 -29.66 9.44
CA ALA A 136 -43.80 -29.83 10.88
C ALA A 136 -45.14 -29.28 11.38
N GLU A 137 -45.56 -28.10 10.90
CA GLU A 137 -46.87 -27.50 11.23
C GLU A 137 -48.02 -28.41 10.76
N LEU A 138 -47.90 -29.03 9.58
CA LEU A 138 -48.87 -30.02 9.09
C LEU A 138 -48.95 -31.27 9.99
N LYS A 139 -47.86 -31.63 10.67
CA LYS A 139 -47.80 -32.73 11.64
C LYS A 139 -48.21 -32.31 13.07
N GLY A 140 -48.64 -31.05 13.26
CA GLY A 140 -49.16 -30.54 14.52
C GLY A 140 -48.11 -29.94 15.46
N TYR A 141 -46.86 -29.75 15.02
CA TYR A 141 -45.84 -29.07 15.82
C TYR A 141 -45.98 -27.55 15.76
N VAL A 142 -45.80 -26.87 16.89
CA VAL A 142 -45.79 -25.40 16.95
C VAL A 142 -44.38 -24.90 16.66
N VAL A 143 -44.17 -24.33 15.47
CA VAL A 143 -42.85 -23.90 15.00
C VAL A 143 -42.85 -22.43 14.54
N ARG A 144 -41.84 -21.67 14.94
CA ARG A 144 -41.55 -20.31 14.43
C ARG A 144 -40.16 -20.27 13.82
N LEU A 145 -39.94 -19.34 12.88
CA LEU A 145 -38.67 -19.18 12.20
C LEU A 145 -38.26 -17.71 12.19
N ILE A 146 -37.05 -17.42 12.66
CA ILE A 146 -36.41 -16.10 12.57
C ILE A 146 -35.34 -16.16 11.50
N THR A 147 -35.36 -15.17 10.61
CA THR A 147 -34.33 -14.96 9.60
C THR A 147 -33.42 -13.82 10.03
N ILE A 148 -32.10 -14.07 10.09
CA ILE A 148 -31.12 -13.08 10.51
C ILE A 148 -30.60 -12.29 9.29
N ASN A 149 -31.09 -11.06 9.18
CA ASN A 149 -30.66 -10.07 8.19
C ASN A 149 -29.46 -9.29 8.76
N SER A 150 -28.33 -9.25 8.06
CA SER A 150 -27.31 -8.24 8.32
C SER A 150 -27.66 -7.03 7.46
N SER A 151 -28.32 -6.03 8.03
CA SER A 151 -28.79 -4.86 7.28
C SER A 151 -27.67 -3.95 6.77
N ASP A 152 -26.43 -4.11 7.25
CA ASP A 152 -25.26 -3.34 6.80
C ASP A 152 -24.03 -4.23 6.68
N MET A 153 -23.82 -4.86 5.51
CA MET A 153 -22.53 -5.48 5.19
C MET A 153 -21.64 -4.43 4.51
N LEU A 154 -20.62 -3.95 5.22
CA LEU A 154 -19.53 -3.21 4.60
C LEU A 154 -18.45 -4.21 4.17
N TYR A 155 -18.25 -4.32 2.86
CA TYR A 155 -17.28 -5.24 2.28
C TYR A 155 -15.92 -4.56 2.13
N PHE A 156 -14.90 -5.29 2.55
CA PHE A 156 -13.53 -5.07 2.11
C PHE A 156 -13.17 -6.19 1.11
N GLY A 157 -13.06 -5.89 -0.19
CA GLY A 157 -12.59 -6.83 -1.22
C GLY A 157 -13.60 -7.26 -2.31
N ASN A 158 -13.14 -8.09 -3.25
CA ASN A 158 -13.84 -8.46 -4.50
C ASN A 158 -14.61 -9.80 -4.46
N SER A 159 -14.79 -10.44 -3.30
CA SER A 159 -15.47 -11.76 -3.24
C SER A 159 -16.95 -11.67 -2.84
N VAL A 160 -17.74 -12.46 -3.57
CA VAL A 160 -19.20 -12.54 -3.50
C VAL A 160 -19.61 -13.70 -2.59
N LYS A 161 -20.53 -13.40 -1.67
CA LYS A 161 -21.43 -14.28 -0.88
C LYS A 161 -20.83 -15.07 0.30
N GLU A 162 -21.54 -14.99 1.44
CA GLU A 162 -21.51 -15.84 2.67
C GLU A 162 -20.63 -15.34 3.86
N HIS A 163 -20.95 -15.46 5.16
CA HIS A 163 -22.13 -15.87 5.95
C HIS A 163 -22.38 -14.88 7.13
N ASN A 164 -23.63 -14.77 7.62
CA ASN A 164 -24.01 -13.92 8.77
C ASN A 164 -23.87 -14.67 10.10
N LEU A 165 -22.70 -15.29 10.31
CA LEU A 165 -22.47 -16.16 11.45
C LEU A 165 -22.50 -15.41 12.79
N LEU A 166 -21.67 -14.37 12.94
CA LEU A 166 -21.53 -13.66 14.22
C LEU A 166 -22.86 -13.04 14.73
N PRO A 167 -23.69 -12.38 13.88
CA PRO A 167 -25.02 -11.93 14.28
C PRO A 167 -25.92 -13.07 14.77
N THR A 168 -25.84 -14.23 14.11
CA THR A 168 -26.64 -15.41 14.49
C THR A 168 -26.24 -15.93 15.86
N LEU A 169 -24.95 -15.93 16.19
CA LEU A 169 -24.46 -16.35 17.51
C LEU A 169 -24.99 -15.47 18.65
N PHE A 170 -25.09 -14.14 18.45
CA PHE A 170 -25.73 -13.25 19.42
C PHE A 170 -27.19 -13.64 19.67
N ILE A 171 -27.95 -13.89 18.59
CA ILE A 171 -29.37 -14.25 18.71
C ILE A 171 -29.54 -15.63 19.34
N CYS A 172 -28.71 -16.62 18.99
CA CYS A 172 -28.72 -17.93 19.64
C CYS A 172 -28.46 -17.81 21.14
N LYS A 173 -27.55 -16.93 21.57
CA LYS A 173 -27.28 -16.67 22.99
C LYS A 173 -28.48 -16.07 23.70
N ILE A 174 -29.06 -15.02 23.12
CA ILE A 174 -30.20 -14.32 23.71
C ILE A 174 -31.41 -15.25 23.79
N ALA A 175 -31.76 -15.93 22.69
CA ALA A 175 -32.87 -16.88 22.65
C ALA A 175 -32.66 -18.05 23.62
N GLY A 176 -31.43 -18.58 23.70
CA GLY A 176 -31.06 -19.66 24.62
C GLY A 176 -31.27 -19.27 26.07
N ALA A 177 -30.80 -18.08 26.47
CA ALA A 177 -31.01 -17.56 27.81
C ALA A 177 -32.51 -17.35 28.13
N MET A 178 -33.27 -16.78 27.19
CA MET A 178 -34.72 -16.59 27.36
C MET A 178 -35.47 -17.92 27.49
N SER A 179 -35.08 -18.94 26.72
CA SER A 179 -35.65 -20.29 26.82
C SER A 179 -35.36 -20.92 28.18
N GLU A 180 -34.13 -20.78 28.71
CA GLU A 180 -33.78 -21.28 30.03
C GLU A 180 -34.53 -20.56 31.17
N GLU A 181 -34.91 -19.30 30.97
CA GLU A 181 -35.80 -18.55 31.88
C GLU A 181 -37.29 -18.96 31.78
N GLY A 182 -37.65 -19.84 30.85
CA GLY A 182 -39.03 -20.31 30.65
C GLY A 182 -39.92 -19.32 29.90
N LYS A 183 -39.35 -18.45 29.07
CA LYS A 183 -40.11 -17.53 28.21
C LYS A 183 -40.86 -18.32 27.12
N CYS A 184 -42.07 -17.87 26.77
CA CYS A 184 -42.88 -18.55 25.76
C CYS A 184 -42.37 -18.26 24.32
N LEU A 185 -42.76 -19.10 23.36
CA LEU A 185 -42.27 -19.02 21.98
C LEU A 185 -42.51 -17.65 21.33
N ASP A 186 -43.70 -17.07 21.50
CA ASP A 186 -44.04 -15.78 20.87
C ASP A 186 -43.28 -14.60 21.49
N GLU A 187 -42.96 -14.65 22.79
CA GLU A 187 -42.10 -13.67 23.46
C GLU A 187 -40.67 -13.74 22.94
N ILE A 188 -40.09 -14.95 22.87
CA ILE A 188 -38.72 -15.15 22.35
C ILE A 188 -38.67 -14.72 20.88
N TYR A 189 -39.65 -15.13 20.07
CA TYR A 189 -39.75 -14.78 18.66
C TYR A 189 -39.79 -13.27 18.45
N SER A 190 -40.72 -12.58 19.12
CA SER A 190 -40.91 -11.14 18.94
C SER A 190 -39.67 -10.34 19.38
N PHE A 191 -39.05 -10.75 20.50
CA PHE A 191 -37.85 -10.10 21.02
C PHE A 191 -36.65 -10.27 20.10
N CYS A 192 -36.33 -11.52 19.73
CA CYS A 192 -35.19 -11.82 18.87
C CYS A 192 -35.38 -11.29 17.45
N ASN A 193 -36.61 -11.36 16.90
CA ASN A 193 -36.92 -10.83 15.57
C ASN A 193 -36.87 -9.29 15.54
N SER A 194 -37.18 -8.62 16.65
CA SER A 194 -36.97 -7.17 16.78
C SER A 194 -35.50 -6.83 16.66
N ILE A 195 -34.63 -7.46 17.45
CA ILE A 195 -33.18 -7.20 17.45
C ILE A 195 -32.55 -7.54 16.08
N ALA A 196 -32.97 -8.65 15.48
CA ALA A 196 -32.46 -9.09 14.18
C ALA A 196 -32.82 -8.15 13.02
N ASN A 197 -33.89 -7.35 13.14
CA ASN A 197 -34.37 -6.46 12.07
C ASN A 197 -34.26 -4.96 12.42
N SER A 198 -33.91 -4.59 13.66
CA SER A 198 -33.87 -3.19 14.11
C SER A 198 -32.59 -2.42 13.73
N GLY A 199 -31.61 -3.10 13.12
CA GLY A 199 -30.28 -2.53 12.83
C GLY A 199 -29.38 -2.42 14.07
N GLU A 200 -29.74 -3.08 15.17
CA GLU A 200 -28.95 -3.08 16.42
C GLU A 200 -27.67 -3.91 16.33
N ILE A 201 -27.54 -4.75 15.29
CA ILE A 201 -26.37 -5.58 15.03
C ILE A 201 -25.69 -5.14 13.74
N VAL A 202 -24.40 -4.82 13.81
CA VAL A 202 -23.55 -4.45 12.66
C VAL A 202 -22.41 -5.44 12.52
N LEU A 203 -22.20 -5.96 11.31
CA LEU A 203 -21.13 -6.90 10.96
C LEU A 203 -20.15 -6.26 10.00
N LEU A 204 -18.87 -6.30 10.36
CA LEU A 204 -17.74 -5.85 9.56
C LEU A 204 -16.90 -7.05 9.17
N LYS A 205 -16.68 -7.22 7.87
CA LYS A 205 -15.84 -8.29 7.31
C LYS A 205 -14.56 -7.70 6.72
N THR A 206 -13.44 -8.35 7.00
CA THR A 206 -12.11 -7.91 6.54
C THR A 206 -11.44 -9.08 5.81
N ASP A 207 -11.91 -9.39 4.61
CA ASP A 207 -11.42 -10.52 3.83
C ASP A 207 -10.25 -10.10 2.92
N ASN A 208 -9.23 -10.96 2.80
CA ASN A 208 -8.09 -10.85 1.87
C ASN A 208 -7.15 -9.62 2.02
N TYR A 209 -7.17 -8.90 3.14
CA TYR A 209 -6.31 -7.71 3.29
C TYR A 209 -4.88 -8.01 3.77
N PHE A 210 -4.70 -9.07 4.57
CA PHE A 210 -3.39 -9.40 5.13
C PHE A 210 -2.52 -10.25 4.18
N GLU A 211 -3.11 -11.03 3.26
CA GLU A 211 -2.34 -11.86 2.32
C GLU A 211 -1.56 -11.06 1.26
N ASN A 212 -2.14 -9.96 0.77
CA ASN A 212 -1.48 -9.13 -0.25
C ASN A 212 -0.27 -8.34 0.29
N ILE A 213 -0.05 -8.30 1.61
CA ILE A 213 0.96 -7.45 2.26
C ILE A 213 2.03 -8.29 2.99
N ILE A 214 1.69 -9.51 3.45
CA ILE A 214 2.62 -10.37 4.20
C ILE A 214 3.68 -11.02 3.28
N HIS A 215 3.44 -11.11 1.97
CA HIS A 215 4.41 -11.68 1.01
C HIS A 215 5.67 -10.83 0.76
N GLU A 216 5.75 -9.60 1.29
CA GLU A 216 6.89 -8.69 1.08
C GLU A 216 7.87 -8.59 2.27
N GLY A 217 7.76 -9.45 3.29
CA GLY A 217 8.79 -9.56 4.34
C GLY A 217 8.93 -8.33 5.25
N TYR A 218 7.81 -7.72 5.65
CA TYR A 218 7.81 -6.49 6.46
C TYR A 218 7.75 -6.72 7.98
N LYS A 219 8.42 -5.82 8.72
CA LYS A 219 8.55 -5.79 10.19
C LYS A 219 7.21 -5.56 10.92
N LEU A 220 7.10 -6.13 12.12
CA LEU A 220 6.01 -5.95 13.11
C LEU A 220 5.59 -4.49 13.35
N GLU A 221 6.47 -3.50 13.15
CA GLU A 221 6.21 -2.07 13.36
C GLU A 221 5.12 -1.50 12.43
N MET A 222 4.84 -2.11 11.27
CA MET A 222 3.78 -1.65 10.36
C MET A 222 2.39 -2.22 10.67
N PHE A 223 2.30 -3.29 11.45
CA PHE A 223 1.03 -3.98 11.73
C PHE A 223 -0.02 -3.09 12.42
N PRO A 224 0.32 -2.26 13.44
CA PRO A 224 -0.66 -1.35 14.05
C PRO A 224 -1.27 -0.34 13.07
N ASN A 225 -0.47 0.19 12.14
CA ASN A 225 -0.96 1.11 11.11
C ASN A 225 -1.91 0.41 10.12
N LEU A 226 -1.62 -0.85 9.80
CA LEU A 226 -2.51 -1.67 8.99
C LEU A 226 -3.84 -1.94 9.71
N VAL A 227 -3.80 -2.24 11.01
CA VAL A 227 -5.01 -2.41 11.83
C VAL A 227 -5.86 -1.13 11.84
N LYS A 228 -5.25 0.05 11.97
CA LYS A 228 -5.98 1.33 11.89
C LYS A 228 -6.71 1.52 10.55
N GLN A 229 -6.10 1.11 9.44
CA GLN A 229 -6.74 1.17 8.12
C GLN A 229 -7.91 0.20 8.04
N VAL A 230 -7.76 -1.02 8.57
CA VAL A 230 -8.82 -2.04 8.63
C VAL A 230 -10.01 -1.57 9.49
N LEU A 231 -9.74 -0.84 10.58
CA LEU A 231 -10.78 -0.28 11.45
C LEU A 231 -11.41 1.02 10.92
N LYS A 232 -10.91 1.60 9.83
CA LYS A 232 -11.42 2.87 9.29
C LYS A 232 -12.92 2.86 8.96
N PRO A 233 -13.53 1.82 8.37
CA PRO A 233 -14.98 1.80 8.15
C PRO A 233 -15.79 1.80 9.45
N LEU A 234 -15.28 1.16 10.51
CA LEU A 234 -15.87 1.25 11.85
C LEU A 234 -15.78 2.69 12.37
N ILE A 235 -14.63 3.33 12.18
CA ILE A 235 -14.42 4.75 12.50
C ILE A 235 -15.38 5.63 11.69
N ASP A 236 -15.57 5.37 10.40
CA ASP A 236 -16.46 6.15 9.54
C ASP A 236 -17.93 5.97 9.95
N ILE A 237 -18.39 4.75 10.27
CA ILE A 237 -19.73 4.52 10.85
C ILE A 237 -19.93 5.34 12.13
N LEU A 238 -18.90 5.41 12.96
CA LEU A 238 -18.93 6.12 14.24
C LEU A 238 -18.75 7.64 14.10
N ASN A 239 -18.10 8.12 13.03
CA ASN A 239 -17.74 9.53 12.83
C ASN A 239 -18.68 10.31 11.89
N ILE A 240 -19.75 9.71 11.35
CA ILE A 240 -20.79 10.44 10.57
C ILE A 240 -21.68 11.33 11.49
N THR A 241 -21.13 11.86 12.56
CA THR A 241 -21.75 12.93 13.35
C THR A 241 -20.70 13.97 13.72
N SER A 242 -20.39 14.86 12.78
CA SER A 242 -19.99 16.23 13.16
C SER A 242 -20.32 17.29 12.12
N GLN A 243 -20.50 16.98 10.83
CA GLN A 243 -20.85 18.00 9.83
C GLN A 243 -21.82 17.44 8.78
N ASN A 244 -22.89 18.19 8.52
CA ASN A 244 -23.88 18.02 7.44
C ASN A 244 -25.06 17.09 7.72
N GLN A 245 -26.01 17.61 8.51
CA GLN A 245 -27.42 17.25 8.39
C GLN A 245 -28.04 17.94 7.15
N THR A 246 -27.74 17.48 5.94
CA THR A 246 -28.60 17.77 4.77
C THR A 246 -28.46 16.71 3.68
N LYS A 247 -29.54 15.90 3.57
CA LYS A 247 -30.05 15.23 2.36
C LYS A 247 -29.06 14.41 1.52
N THR A 248 -28.93 13.12 1.85
CA THR A 248 -28.95 12.04 0.84
C THR A 248 -29.64 10.81 1.42
N ASN A 249 -30.66 10.31 0.72
CA ASN A 249 -31.29 9.02 0.98
C ASN A 249 -30.28 7.92 0.63
N ILE A 250 -29.54 7.44 1.61
CA ILE A 250 -28.90 6.13 1.59
C ILE A 250 -29.24 5.51 2.94
N TYR A 251 -30.24 4.62 2.92
CA TYR A 251 -30.72 3.72 3.97
C TYR A 251 -30.73 4.28 5.41
N GLU A 252 -31.91 4.46 5.99
CA GLU A 252 -32.10 4.75 7.42
C GLU A 252 -31.54 3.61 8.29
N THR A 253 -30.23 3.58 8.49
CA THR A 253 -29.58 2.66 9.44
C THR A 253 -29.35 3.46 10.71
N LYS A 254 -30.01 3.03 11.79
CA LYS A 254 -29.88 3.65 13.12
C LYS A 254 -28.43 3.54 13.57
N LYS A 255 -27.74 4.68 13.61
CA LYS A 255 -26.29 4.78 13.84
C LYS A 255 -25.93 4.58 15.32
N PHE A 256 -24.74 4.04 15.57
CA PHE A 256 -24.12 4.07 16.90
C PHE A 256 -23.68 5.51 17.21
N CYS A 257 -24.13 6.05 18.34
CA CYS A 257 -23.82 7.42 18.76
C CYS A 257 -22.86 7.42 19.95
N ILE A 258 -22.17 8.54 20.16
CA ILE A 258 -21.36 8.80 21.35
C ILE A 258 -22.20 8.51 22.60
N GLY A 259 -21.65 7.68 23.49
CA GLY A 259 -22.27 7.27 24.74
C GLY A 259 -23.07 5.96 24.67
N HIS A 260 -23.30 5.38 23.48
CA HIS A 260 -23.96 4.08 23.36
C HIS A 260 -23.15 2.96 24.02
N GLU A 261 -23.87 2.03 24.66
CA GLU A 261 -23.31 0.84 25.28
C GLU A 261 -23.27 -0.30 24.26
N VAL A 262 -22.14 -0.99 24.11
CA VAL A 262 -21.94 -1.99 23.05
C VAL A 262 -21.34 -3.30 23.55
N ALA A 263 -21.76 -4.41 22.94
CA ALA A 263 -21.10 -5.71 23.02
C ALA A 263 -20.44 -6.05 21.68
N ILE A 264 -19.26 -6.66 21.70
CA ILE A 264 -18.47 -6.95 20.50
C ILE A 264 -18.08 -8.42 20.46
N ILE A 265 -18.32 -9.08 19.33
CA ILE A 265 -17.74 -10.39 18.99
C ILE A 265 -16.70 -10.21 17.88
N ILE A 266 -15.51 -10.76 18.09
CA ILE A 266 -14.39 -10.79 17.15
C ILE A 266 -14.12 -12.23 16.76
N SER A 267 -14.17 -12.51 15.46
CA SER A 267 -13.70 -13.76 14.87
C SER A 267 -12.30 -13.55 14.31
N ASN A 268 -11.30 -14.24 14.85
CA ASN A 268 -9.95 -14.28 14.28
C ASN A 268 -9.87 -15.50 13.35
N PHE A 269 -9.50 -15.32 12.08
CA PHE A 269 -9.23 -16.43 11.17
C PHE A 269 -7.82 -16.27 10.61
N GLY A 270 -6.95 -17.24 10.89
CA GLY A 270 -5.59 -17.29 10.33
C GLY A 270 -4.55 -16.34 10.94
N CYS A 271 -4.90 -15.37 11.81
CA CYS A 271 -3.90 -14.51 12.47
C CYS A 271 -3.37 -15.11 13.78
N SER A 272 -2.10 -14.86 14.09
CA SER A 272 -1.47 -15.31 15.35
C SER A 272 -2.05 -14.62 16.60
N GLN A 273 -1.88 -15.24 17.77
CA GLN A 273 -2.33 -14.64 19.04
C GLN A 273 -1.74 -13.24 19.30
N ILE A 274 -0.48 -13.01 18.90
CA ILE A 274 0.18 -11.71 19.05
C ILE A 274 -0.53 -10.65 18.21
N GLN A 275 -0.82 -10.96 16.95
CA GLN A 275 -1.57 -10.09 16.05
C GLN A 275 -2.98 -9.84 16.56
N GLY A 276 -3.66 -10.86 17.09
CA GLY A 276 -4.97 -10.72 17.73
C GLY A 276 -4.94 -9.78 18.94
N ASN A 277 -3.90 -9.85 19.77
CA ASN A 277 -3.74 -8.94 20.91
C ASN A 277 -3.49 -7.49 20.47
N ILE A 278 -2.68 -7.27 19.44
CA ILE A 278 -2.45 -5.92 18.86
C ILE A 278 -3.76 -5.38 18.26
N PHE A 279 -4.50 -6.23 17.56
CA PHE A 279 -5.79 -5.87 16.98
C PHE A 279 -6.80 -5.45 18.05
N ILE A 280 -6.91 -6.19 19.15
CA ILE A 280 -7.76 -5.82 20.29
C ILE A 280 -7.33 -4.48 20.88
N LEU A 281 -6.02 -4.29 21.13
CA LEU A 281 -5.52 -3.06 21.72
C LEU A 281 -5.92 -1.83 20.88
N GLU A 282 -5.72 -1.90 19.57
CA GLU A 282 -6.10 -0.82 18.67
C GLU A 282 -7.63 -0.65 18.60
N LEU A 283 -8.39 -1.74 18.52
CA LEU A 283 -9.86 -1.69 18.52
C LEU A 283 -10.41 -1.01 19.78
N LEU A 284 -9.86 -1.32 20.96
CA LEU A 284 -10.26 -0.70 22.22
C LEU A 284 -9.96 0.81 22.22
N GLN A 285 -8.79 1.21 21.71
CA GLN A 285 -8.45 2.63 21.56
C GLN A 285 -9.43 3.36 20.63
N GLN A 286 -9.79 2.75 19.49
CA GLN A 286 -10.73 3.36 18.55
C GLN A 286 -12.15 3.49 19.13
N ILE A 287 -12.61 2.49 19.90
CA ILE A 287 -13.90 2.53 20.60
C ILE A 287 -13.92 3.66 21.63
N GLU A 288 -12.84 3.84 22.37
CA GLU A 288 -12.70 4.90 23.38
C GLU A 288 -12.65 6.29 22.74
N ILE A 289 -11.85 6.48 21.69
CA ILE A 289 -11.75 7.74 20.92
C ILE A 289 -13.11 8.15 20.36
N ASN A 290 -13.89 7.19 19.86
CA ASN A 290 -15.22 7.44 19.28
C ASN A 290 -16.34 7.52 20.34
N GLY A 291 -16.01 7.46 21.63
CA GLY A 291 -16.93 7.70 22.73
C GLY A 291 -17.97 6.62 22.98
N LEU A 292 -17.78 5.38 22.49
CA LEU A 292 -18.64 4.25 22.82
C LEU A 292 -18.28 3.65 24.17
N LYS A 293 -19.28 3.15 24.89
CA LYS A 293 -19.09 2.41 26.15
C LYS A 293 -19.12 0.92 25.86
N LEU A 294 -17.94 0.31 25.71
CA LEU A 294 -17.86 -1.15 25.68
C LEU A 294 -18.46 -1.72 26.98
N LYS A 295 -19.16 -2.87 26.90
CA LYS A 295 -19.64 -3.63 28.08
C LYS A 295 -19.15 -5.07 28.08
N ARG A 296 -19.12 -5.69 26.91
CA ARG A 296 -18.68 -7.08 26.72
C ARG A 296 -17.86 -7.18 25.44
N ILE A 297 -16.75 -7.91 25.52
CA ILE A 297 -15.95 -8.27 24.35
C ILE A 297 -15.69 -9.77 24.36
N TYR A 298 -15.84 -10.36 23.19
CA TYR A 298 -15.69 -11.79 22.94
C TYR A 298 -14.72 -11.96 21.78
N MET A 299 -13.70 -12.80 21.95
CA MET A 299 -12.78 -13.15 20.88
C MET A 299 -12.66 -14.65 20.80
N LYS A 300 -12.78 -15.20 19.58
CA LYS A 300 -12.48 -16.59 19.30
C LYS A 300 -12.13 -16.78 17.83
N GLU A 301 -11.46 -17.87 17.52
CA GLU A 301 -11.40 -18.38 16.16
C GLU A 301 -12.67 -19.18 15.88
N PHE A 302 -13.59 -18.60 15.09
CA PHE A 302 -14.81 -19.30 14.68
C PHE A 302 -14.70 -19.94 13.30
N MET A 303 -13.83 -19.45 12.41
CA MET A 303 -13.75 -19.91 11.02
C MET A 303 -12.28 -20.12 10.63
N LYS A 304 -11.96 -21.23 9.95
CA LYS A 304 -10.67 -21.42 9.28
C LYS A 304 -10.84 -21.36 7.77
N TYR A 305 -10.26 -20.35 7.16
CA TYR A 305 -10.07 -20.32 5.71
C TYR A 305 -8.71 -20.93 5.40
N SER A 306 -8.67 -21.87 4.46
CA SER A 306 -7.43 -22.57 4.11
C SER A 306 -6.35 -21.61 3.58
N ASN A 307 -6.75 -20.50 2.98
CA ASN A 307 -5.89 -19.49 2.34
C ASN A 307 -6.40 -18.05 2.60
N SER A 308 -6.77 -17.68 3.83
CA SER A 308 -6.96 -16.25 4.14
C SER A 308 -6.77 -15.95 5.62
N ASN A 309 -6.15 -14.80 5.91
CA ASN A 309 -5.93 -14.29 7.26
C ASN A 309 -6.69 -12.96 7.46
N GLY A 310 -7.41 -12.80 8.57
CA GLY A 310 -8.14 -11.57 8.88
C GLY A 310 -9.00 -11.63 10.15
N PHE A 311 -9.84 -10.60 10.32
CA PHE A 311 -10.74 -10.47 11.47
C PHE A 311 -12.17 -10.09 11.04
N HIS A 312 -13.20 -10.73 11.60
CA HIS A 312 -14.58 -10.26 11.49
C HIS A 312 -15.03 -9.66 12.81
N ILE A 313 -15.69 -8.50 12.77
CA ILE A 313 -16.15 -7.77 13.96
C ILE A 313 -17.66 -7.65 13.91
N CYS A 314 -18.36 -8.02 14.98
CA CYS A 314 -19.80 -7.86 15.11
C CYS A 314 -20.11 -7.03 16.35
N LEU A 315 -20.80 -5.89 16.17
CA LEU A 315 -21.22 -5.00 17.23
C LEU A 315 -22.71 -5.19 17.51
N LEU A 316 -23.09 -5.26 18.78
CA LEU A 316 -24.48 -5.25 19.25
C LEU A 316 -24.69 -4.01 20.12
N ASN A 317 -25.71 -3.21 19.79
CA ASN A 317 -26.10 -2.06 20.59
C ASN A 317 -26.93 -2.49 21.81
N LEU A 318 -26.43 -2.19 23.00
CA LEU A 318 -27.09 -2.52 24.28
C LEU A 318 -27.92 -1.36 24.84
N SER A 319 -27.77 -0.14 24.32
CA SER A 319 -28.44 1.05 24.84
C SER A 319 -29.97 1.02 24.69
N PHE A 320 -30.49 0.30 23.71
CA PHE A 320 -31.92 0.18 23.51
C PHE A 320 -32.60 -0.77 24.51
N ASN A 321 -31.84 -1.72 25.07
CA ASN A 321 -32.39 -2.68 26.00
C ASN A 321 -31.34 -3.21 26.99
N THR A 322 -31.42 -2.74 28.23
CA THR A 322 -30.50 -3.14 29.31
C THR A 322 -30.62 -4.62 29.70
N VAL A 323 -31.75 -5.27 29.39
CA VAL A 323 -31.96 -6.71 29.65
C VAL A 323 -31.03 -7.57 28.79
N LEU A 324 -30.51 -7.06 27.67
CA LEU A 324 -29.58 -7.80 26.82
C LEU A 324 -28.31 -8.23 27.56
N ILE A 325 -27.81 -7.40 28.48
CA ILE A 325 -26.63 -7.74 29.29
C ILE A 325 -26.91 -9.00 30.12
N LYS A 326 -28.10 -9.09 30.74
CA LYS A 326 -28.54 -10.26 31.52
C LYS A 326 -28.50 -11.54 30.67
N TYR A 327 -28.99 -11.50 29.43
CA TYR A 327 -29.02 -12.66 28.55
C TYR A 327 -27.64 -13.05 28.02
N LEU A 328 -26.78 -12.07 27.75
CA LEU A 328 -25.38 -12.32 27.36
C LEU A 328 -24.58 -12.96 28.50
N ASP A 329 -24.81 -12.52 29.75
CA ASP A 329 -24.15 -13.02 30.94
C ASP A 329 -24.72 -14.34 31.46
N PHE A 330 -25.86 -14.79 30.93
CA PHE A 330 -26.47 -16.06 31.33
C PHE A 330 -25.45 -17.20 31.18
N PRO A 331 -25.25 -18.07 32.20
CA PRO A 331 -24.21 -19.08 32.14
C PRO A 331 -24.46 -20.08 31.01
N THR A 332 -23.42 -20.47 30.29
CA THR A 332 -23.46 -21.54 29.30
C THR A 332 -22.17 -22.34 29.36
N PHE A 333 -22.28 -23.66 29.19
CA PHE A 333 -21.15 -24.60 29.26
C PHE A 333 -20.73 -25.11 27.88
N VAL A 334 -21.22 -24.48 26.81
CA VAL A 334 -20.90 -24.89 25.44
C VAL A 334 -19.46 -24.54 25.09
N SER A 335 -18.75 -25.44 24.40
CA SER A 335 -17.32 -25.31 24.10
C SER A 335 -17.01 -24.15 23.16
N THR A 336 -17.96 -23.72 22.33
CA THR A 336 -17.71 -22.72 21.28
C THR A 336 -17.99 -21.29 21.73
N TRP A 337 -18.82 -21.05 22.75
CA TRP A 337 -19.02 -19.69 23.26
C TRP A 337 -17.80 -19.20 24.06
N PRO A 338 -17.20 -18.05 23.70
CA PRO A 338 -16.04 -17.52 24.43
C PRO A 338 -16.42 -16.99 25.82
N VAL A 339 -15.47 -17.04 26.76
CA VAL A 339 -15.62 -16.40 28.07
C VAL A 339 -15.72 -14.89 27.87
N ALA A 340 -16.76 -14.29 28.43
CA ALA A 340 -16.95 -12.83 28.39
C ALA A 340 -15.81 -12.13 29.14
N LEU A 341 -15.10 -11.22 28.48
CA LEU A 341 -14.21 -10.29 29.16
C LEU A 341 -15.07 -9.10 29.61
N GLY A 342 -15.41 -9.05 30.90
CA GLY A 342 -16.23 -7.99 31.50
C GLY A 342 -15.41 -6.76 31.90
N LEU A 343 -15.97 -5.56 31.77
CA LEU A 343 -15.28 -4.32 32.12
C LEU A 343 -14.95 -4.14 33.61
N GLU A 344 -15.58 -4.84 34.55
CA GLU A 344 -15.11 -4.80 35.96
C GLU A 344 -13.68 -5.38 36.11
N ALA A 345 -13.20 -6.15 35.12
CA ALA A 345 -11.80 -6.56 35.01
C ALA A 345 -10.93 -5.59 34.16
N ILE A 346 -11.55 -4.66 33.41
CA ILE A 346 -10.91 -3.71 32.49
C ILE A 346 -11.00 -2.26 33.01
N GLU A 347 -11.74 -2.00 34.09
CA GLU A 347 -11.81 -0.71 34.78
C GLU A 347 -10.44 -0.34 35.39
N THR A 348 -9.51 0.01 34.51
CA THR A 348 -8.53 1.06 34.74
C THR A 348 -9.32 2.31 35.08
N LYS A 349 -9.45 2.58 36.38
CA LYS A 349 -9.78 3.91 36.86
C LYS A 349 -8.90 4.90 36.08
N LYS A 350 -9.57 5.88 35.47
CA LYS A 350 -9.03 7.12 34.88
C LYS A 350 -7.50 7.27 34.98
N HIS A 351 -6.81 7.20 33.84
CA HIS A 351 -5.42 7.64 33.68
C HIS A 351 -4.32 6.92 34.47
N ASP A 352 -4.59 5.80 35.13
CA ASP A 352 -3.47 4.92 35.47
C ASP A 352 -3.05 4.18 34.21
N GLU A 353 -1.98 4.68 33.58
CA GLU A 353 -0.99 3.85 32.91
C GLU A 353 -1.05 2.47 33.58
N THR A 354 -1.40 1.42 32.83
CA THR A 354 -1.02 0.06 33.20
C THR A 354 0.50 0.07 33.20
N LYS A 355 1.06 0.59 34.30
CA LYS A 355 2.44 0.48 34.67
C LYS A 355 2.70 -1.01 34.55
N LEU A 356 3.45 -1.38 33.52
CA LEU A 356 4.46 -2.40 33.67
C LEU A 356 4.99 -2.21 35.09
N ILE A 357 4.75 -3.20 35.95
CA ILE A 357 5.41 -3.30 37.25
C ILE A 357 6.87 -3.62 36.93
N THR A 358 7.57 -2.69 36.29
CA THR A 358 9.00 -2.58 36.46
C THR A 358 9.13 -2.02 37.86
N LEU A 359 9.52 -2.90 38.79
CA LEU A 359 10.17 -2.48 40.02
C LEU A 359 11.17 -1.38 39.63
N LYS A 360 10.83 -0.10 39.85
CA LYS A 360 11.68 1.07 39.59
C LYS A 360 12.82 1.15 40.61
N THR A 361 13.40 0.00 40.91
CA THR A 361 14.59 -0.18 41.70
C THR A 361 15.57 -0.92 40.80
N ASN A 362 16.52 -0.16 40.24
CA ASN A 362 17.81 -0.63 39.68
C ASN A 362 17.98 -0.76 38.15
N TYR A 363 17.55 0.23 37.37
CA TYR A 363 18.30 0.60 36.16
C TYR A 363 18.35 2.13 36.03
N LYS A 364 19.19 2.78 36.85
CA LYS A 364 19.81 4.02 36.36
C LYS A 364 20.70 3.59 35.20
N ASN A 365 20.50 4.16 34.02
CA ASN A 365 21.54 4.13 32.99
C ASN A 365 22.86 4.50 33.68
N MET A 366 23.87 3.63 33.55
CA MET A 366 25.17 3.83 34.16
C MET A 366 25.72 5.16 33.63
N ASP A 367 25.80 6.15 34.50
CA ASP A 367 26.31 7.47 34.13
C ASP A 367 27.82 7.33 33.93
N TRP A 368 28.25 7.27 32.67
CA TRP A 368 29.65 7.06 32.29
C TRP A 368 30.59 8.13 32.86
N ASN A 369 30.04 9.27 33.28
CA ASN A 369 30.75 10.38 33.91
C ASN A 369 31.04 10.18 35.41
N ILE A 370 30.51 9.12 36.05
CA ILE A 370 30.64 8.85 37.50
C ILE A 370 31.62 7.68 37.78
N LEU A 371 32.05 6.95 36.75
CA LEU A 371 33.07 5.91 36.89
C LEU A 371 34.44 6.54 37.14
N ASN A 372 35.18 6.04 38.14
CA ASN A 372 36.59 6.34 38.30
C ASN A 372 37.29 6.01 36.97
N LEU A 373 37.81 7.03 36.28
CA LEU A 373 38.61 6.91 35.07
C LEU A 373 39.84 6.07 35.41
N GLN A 374 39.76 4.77 35.13
CA GLN A 374 40.87 3.82 35.18
C GLN A 374 41.24 3.42 33.75
N GLY A 375 42.49 3.04 33.51
CA GLY A 375 42.99 2.64 32.20
C GLY A 375 43.65 3.75 31.39
N PRO A 376 44.51 3.39 30.43
CA PRO A 376 45.40 4.31 29.74
C PRO A 376 44.63 5.30 28.86
N THR A 377 45.14 6.54 28.80
CA THR A 377 44.54 7.63 28.04
C THR A 377 45.32 7.93 26.75
N MET A 378 44.60 8.36 25.72
CA MET A 378 45.14 8.77 24.43
C MET A 378 44.94 10.27 24.23
N ASN A 379 45.88 10.91 23.53
CA ASN A 379 45.71 12.29 23.11
C ASN A 379 44.53 12.41 22.12
N HIS A 380 44.00 13.62 21.97
CA HIS A 380 42.82 13.87 21.13
C HIS A 380 43.02 13.47 19.66
N LYS A 381 44.21 13.68 19.09
CA LYS A 381 44.50 13.35 17.69
C LYS A 381 44.52 11.84 17.46
N THR A 382 45.18 11.10 18.35
CA THR A 382 45.25 9.64 18.33
C THR A 382 43.88 9.02 18.62
N SER A 383 43.09 9.61 19.52
CA SER A 383 41.69 9.23 19.77
C SER A 383 40.81 9.35 18.52
N GLN A 384 40.92 10.46 17.78
CA GLN A 384 40.18 10.63 16.52
C GLN A 384 40.58 9.60 15.46
N THR A 385 41.88 9.33 15.31
CA THR A 385 42.37 8.28 14.42
C THR A 385 41.84 6.90 14.83
N PHE A 386 41.85 6.60 16.12
CA PHE A 386 41.35 5.35 16.67
C PHE A 386 39.84 5.13 16.41
N LEU A 387 39.01 6.16 16.65
CA LEU A 387 37.57 6.09 16.35
C LEU A 387 37.29 5.96 14.85
N LEU A 388 38.11 6.58 13.99
CA LEU A 388 38.00 6.44 12.54
C LEU A 388 38.30 5.01 12.07
N ILE A 389 39.34 4.38 12.62
CA ILE A 389 39.66 2.96 12.35
C ILE A 389 38.49 2.05 12.75
N ILE A 390 37.86 2.30 13.92
CA ILE A 390 36.66 1.57 14.35
C ILE A 390 35.49 1.80 13.39
N SER A 391 35.29 3.04 12.92
CA SER A 391 34.25 3.36 11.95
C SER A 391 34.44 2.60 10.64
N MET A 392 35.67 2.52 10.12
CA MET A 392 36.02 1.77 8.91
C MET A 392 35.75 0.27 9.07
N ALA A 393 36.11 -0.29 10.21
CA ALA A 393 35.81 -1.69 10.55
C ALA A 393 34.31 -1.97 10.57
N CYS A 394 33.51 -1.07 11.17
CA CYS A 394 32.05 -1.18 11.18
C CYS A 394 31.45 -1.07 9.76
N GLU A 395 31.94 -0.13 8.96
CA GLU A 395 31.53 0.08 7.56
C GLU A 395 31.76 -1.17 6.70
N ALA A 396 32.90 -1.84 6.87
CA ALA A 396 33.23 -3.06 6.16
C ALA A 396 32.25 -4.19 6.50
N ILE A 397 31.91 -4.36 7.79
CA ILE A 397 30.93 -5.35 8.23
C ILE A 397 29.54 -5.05 7.66
N ILE A 398 29.11 -3.78 7.67
CA ILE A 398 27.82 -3.36 7.09
C ILE A 398 27.79 -3.64 5.59
N ALA A 399 28.87 -3.35 4.87
CA ALA A 399 28.96 -3.58 3.43
C ALA A 399 28.91 -5.08 3.05
N CYS A 400 29.34 -5.95 3.98
CA CYS A 400 29.37 -7.40 3.83
C CYS A 400 28.13 -8.12 4.40
N GLU A 401 27.13 -7.40 4.93
CA GLU A 401 25.91 -7.94 5.55
C GLU A 401 25.28 -9.09 4.74
N ARG A 402 24.95 -8.82 3.46
CA ARG A 402 24.33 -9.82 2.58
C ARG A 402 25.25 -11.00 2.27
N GLN A 403 26.55 -10.76 2.10
CA GLN A 403 27.51 -11.82 1.81
C GLN A 403 27.62 -12.77 3.01
N LEU A 404 27.74 -12.21 4.21
CA LEU A 404 27.79 -12.97 5.45
C LEU A 404 26.50 -13.78 5.67
N ASN A 405 25.31 -13.22 5.36
CA ASN A 405 24.05 -13.96 5.41
C ASN A 405 23.98 -15.12 4.41
N ILE A 406 24.47 -14.94 3.17
CA ILE A 406 24.52 -16.02 2.17
C ILE A 406 25.46 -17.15 2.63
N MET A 407 26.58 -16.79 3.26
CA MET A 407 27.51 -17.77 3.83
C MET A 407 26.85 -18.49 5.00
N ASP A 408 26.18 -17.75 5.87
CA ASP A 408 25.49 -18.26 7.06
C ASP A 408 24.30 -19.16 6.75
N GLN A 409 23.59 -19.01 5.63
CA GLN A 409 22.55 -19.96 5.21
C GLN A 409 23.03 -21.42 5.12
N LYS A 410 24.34 -21.65 5.00
CA LYS A 410 24.93 -23.00 4.99
C LYS A 410 25.31 -23.53 6.36
N TYR A 411 25.50 -22.65 7.34
CA TYR A 411 25.98 -22.98 8.68
C TYR A 411 24.92 -22.71 9.78
N GLY A 412 23.91 -21.90 9.47
CA GLY A 412 22.91 -21.35 10.39
C GLY A 412 21.64 -20.90 9.66
N ASN A 413 20.92 -19.94 10.23
CA ASN A 413 19.62 -19.45 9.78
C ASN A 413 19.71 -18.29 8.77
N GLY A 414 20.92 -17.83 8.42
CA GLY A 414 21.14 -16.83 7.37
C GLY A 414 20.95 -15.38 7.83
N ASP A 415 21.07 -15.12 9.13
CA ASP A 415 20.91 -13.79 9.73
C ASP A 415 22.17 -13.25 10.41
N TYR A 416 23.26 -14.02 10.45
CA TYR A 416 24.52 -13.63 11.09
C TYR A 416 25.06 -12.26 10.62
N GLY A 417 25.06 -12.02 9.30
CA GLY A 417 25.47 -10.75 8.72
C GLY A 417 24.56 -9.59 9.13
N THR A 418 23.24 -9.83 9.19
CA THR A 418 22.25 -8.84 9.65
C THR A 418 22.48 -8.46 11.12
N SER A 419 22.70 -9.46 11.98
CA SER A 419 22.98 -9.29 13.40
C SER A 419 24.24 -8.46 13.63
N LEU A 420 25.35 -8.81 12.99
CA LEU A 420 26.60 -8.06 13.09
C LEU A 420 26.50 -6.64 12.51
N ALA A 421 25.84 -6.48 11.36
CA ALA A 421 25.64 -5.17 10.75
C ALA A 421 24.77 -4.26 11.63
N CYS A 422 23.81 -4.81 12.40
CA CYS A 422 23.03 -4.05 13.37
C CYS A 422 23.92 -3.48 14.48
N GLY A 423 24.80 -4.31 15.07
CA GLY A 423 25.78 -3.86 16.06
C GLY A 423 26.75 -2.81 15.50
N ALA A 424 27.28 -3.03 14.29
CA ALA A 424 28.18 -2.10 13.61
C ALA A 424 27.52 -0.73 13.32
N LYS A 425 26.25 -0.71 12.84
CA LYS A 425 25.47 0.52 12.65
C LYS A 425 25.27 1.27 13.96
N ALA A 426 24.99 0.55 15.04
CA ALA A 426 24.80 1.16 16.35
C ALA A 426 26.08 1.78 16.90
N ILE A 427 27.24 1.13 16.71
CA ILE A 427 28.55 1.69 17.07
C ILE A 427 28.84 2.94 16.24
N GLN A 428 28.64 2.92 14.92
CA GLN A 428 28.84 4.11 14.07
C GLN A 428 27.96 5.28 14.49
N ASN A 429 26.68 5.04 14.77
CA ASN A 429 25.77 6.07 15.24
C ASN A 429 26.22 6.66 16.58
N ALA A 430 26.73 5.83 17.50
CA ALA A 430 27.27 6.29 18.78
C ALA A 430 28.56 7.13 18.61
N ILE A 431 29.44 6.76 17.67
CA ILE A 431 30.61 7.57 17.31
C ILE A 431 30.17 8.93 16.74
N GLN A 432 29.22 8.95 15.79
CA GLN A 432 28.73 10.19 15.15
C GLN A 432 28.06 11.14 16.16
N LYS A 433 27.37 10.60 17.17
CA LYS A 433 26.73 11.38 18.24
C LYS A 433 27.69 11.78 19.37
N ASN A 434 28.98 11.44 19.27
CA ASN A 434 29.97 11.62 20.34
C ASN A 434 29.57 10.95 21.67
N GLU A 435 28.83 9.82 21.61
CA GLU A 435 28.47 9.03 22.78
C GLU A 435 29.62 8.12 23.23
N ILE A 436 30.62 7.88 22.36
CA ILE A 436 31.84 7.14 22.66
C ILE A 436 32.98 8.11 22.95
N LEU A 437 33.63 7.97 24.10
CA LEU A 437 34.62 8.93 24.62
C LEU A 437 35.92 8.96 23.79
N GLY A 438 36.40 7.80 23.30
CA GLY A 438 37.60 7.67 22.46
C GLY A 438 38.95 7.97 23.14
N THR A 439 38.99 8.82 24.17
CA THR A 439 40.22 9.25 24.87
C THR A 439 40.69 8.27 25.95
N ASN A 440 39.81 7.43 26.48
CA ASN A 440 40.15 6.39 27.46
C ASN A 440 39.76 5.02 26.89
N LEU A 441 40.72 4.10 26.80
CA LEU A 441 40.52 2.79 26.17
C LEU A 441 39.57 1.88 26.96
N TYR A 442 39.64 1.91 28.30
CA TYR A 442 38.72 1.15 29.16
C TYR A 442 37.27 1.57 28.91
N ILE A 443 36.98 2.88 28.99
CA ILE A 443 35.62 3.41 28.77
C ILE A 443 35.17 3.14 27.34
N THR A 444 36.04 3.34 26.35
CA THR A 444 35.69 3.16 24.94
C THR A 444 35.26 1.72 24.64
N PHE A 445 36.05 0.72 25.06
CA PHE A 445 35.69 -0.69 24.84
C PHE A 445 34.49 -1.13 25.70
N LEU A 446 34.33 -0.58 26.90
CA LEU A 446 33.16 -0.84 27.74
C LEU A 446 31.87 -0.30 27.09
N GLN A 447 31.92 0.92 26.53
CA GLN A 447 30.81 1.50 25.78
C GLN A 447 30.46 0.67 24.54
N ILE A 448 31.46 0.25 23.76
CA ILE A 448 31.27 -0.63 22.60
C ILE A 448 30.61 -1.95 23.01
N SER A 449 31.08 -2.56 24.11
CA SER A 449 30.52 -3.82 24.61
C SER A 449 29.02 -3.67 24.94
N HIS A 450 28.63 -2.61 25.65
CA HIS A 450 27.22 -2.37 26.00
C HIS A 450 26.35 -2.04 24.80
N ILE A 451 26.88 -1.34 23.79
CA ILE A 451 26.17 -1.10 22.54
C ILE A 451 25.86 -2.45 21.87
N ILE A 452 26.86 -3.33 21.75
CA ILE A 452 26.67 -4.68 21.16
C ILE A 452 25.67 -5.49 21.98
N GLN A 453 25.77 -5.49 23.31
CA GLN A 453 24.85 -6.21 24.20
C GLN A 453 23.38 -5.80 24.02
N LYS A 454 23.13 -4.49 23.78
CA LYS A 454 21.77 -3.96 23.60
C LYS A 454 21.21 -4.22 22.21
N THR A 455 22.08 -4.36 21.21
CA THR A 455 21.69 -4.32 19.78
C THR A 455 21.72 -5.68 19.12
N VAL A 456 22.59 -6.58 19.57
CA VAL A 456 22.79 -7.91 19.00
C VAL A 456 22.44 -8.97 20.05
N SER A 457 21.39 -9.75 19.80
CA SER A 457 20.80 -10.68 20.78
C SER A 457 21.21 -12.15 20.63
N ASP A 458 21.83 -12.49 19.49
CA ASP A 458 22.31 -13.82 19.17
C ASP A 458 23.55 -14.22 19.99
N ILE A 459 23.93 -15.50 19.92
CA ILE A 459 25.08 -16.05 20.66
C ILE A 459 26.39 -15.37 20.23
N GLN A 460 26.49 -14.99 18.95
CA GLN A 460 27.67 -14.38 18.37
C GLN A 460 27.89 -12.92 18.83
N GLY A 461 26.81 -12.13 18.90
CA GLY A 461 26.80 -10.82 19.52
C GLY A 461 27.21 -10.85 20.99
N ARG A 462 26.81 -11.90 21.72
CA ARG A 462 27.27 -12.12 23.11
C ARG A 462 28.77 -12.41 23.19
N LEU A 463 29.34 -13.16 22.24
CA LEU A 463 30.77 -13.40 22.19
C LEU A 463 31.56 -12.12 21.90
N TYR A 464 31.12 -11.29 20.95
CA TYR A 464 31.72 -9.97 20.74
C TYR A 464 31.55 -9.03 21.94
N PHE A 465 30.40 -9.05 22.60
CA PHE A 465 30.19 -8.35 23.87
C PHE A 465 31.23 -8.78 24.91
N LEU A 466 31.38 -10.09 25.16
CA LEU A 466 32.36 -10.61 26.11
C LEU A 466 33.80 -10.25 25.70
N PHE A 467 34.13 -10.32 24.41
CA PHE A 467 35.43 -9.93 23.89
C PHE A 467 35.77 -8.48 24.21
N PHE A 468 34.91 -7.53 23.86
CA PHE A 468 35.15 -6.12 24.15
C PHE A 468 35.05 -5.79 25.64
N PHE A 469 34.19 -6.50 26.40
CA PHE A 469 34.11 -6.36 27.85
C PHE A 469 35.41 -6.77 28.53
N TYR A 470 35.99 -7.93 28.18
CA TYR A 470 37.24 -8.39 28.77
C TYR A 470 38.46 -7.61 28.28
N ILE A 471 38.43 -7.05 27.07
CA ILE A 471 39.41 -6.05 26.63
C ILE A 471 39.35 -4.83 27.56
N ALA A 472 38.15 -4.30 27.83
CA ALA A 472 37.98 -3.19 28.75
C ALA A 472 38.50 -3.55 30.16
N GLU A 473 38.08 -4.68 30.71
CA GLU A 473 38.54 -5.16 32.04
C GLU A 473 40.07 -5.36 32.10
N ALA A 474 40.70 -5.79 31.02
CA ALA A 474 42.16 -5.89 30.97
C ALA A 474 42.82 -4.49 30.95
N PHE A 475 42.23 -3.51 30.28
CA PHE A 475 42.71 -2.13 30.30
C PHE A 475 42.51 -1.43 31.65
N SER A 476 41.49 -1.78 32.44
CA SER A 476 41.25 -1.17 33.75
C SER A 476 42.34 -1.48 34.79
N LYS A 477 43.14 -2.52 34.55
CA LYS A 477 44.28 -2.92 35.40
C LYS A 477 45.52 -2.04 35.22
N TYR A 478 45.53 -1.15 34.22
CA TYR A 478 46.63 -0.21 33.97
C TYR A 478 46.30 1.19 34.48
N GLU A 479 47.34 1.91 34.89
CA GLU A 479 47.23 3.32 35.31
C GLU A 479 46.96 4.25 34.11
N ASN A 480 46.38 5.42 34.38
CA ASN A 480 45.97 6.38 33.35
C ASN A 480 47.15 6.96 32.54
N ASP A 481 48.31 7.07 33.18
CA ASP A 481 49.54 7.63 32.59
C ASP A 481 50.40 6.57 31.89
N LYS A 482 49.93 5.32 31.83
CA LYS A 482 50.69 4.23 31.19
C LYS A 482 50.75 4.44 29.68
N GLU A 483 51.97 4.50 29.13
CA GLU A 483 52.19 4.54 27.69
C GLU A 483 51.66 3.26 27.02
N ILE A 484 50.87 3.45 25.95
CA ILE A 484 50.22 2.37 25.22
C ILE A 484 51.22 1.79 24.22
N THR A 485 51.97 0.78 24.65
CA THR A 485 52.91 0.05 23.79
C THR A 485 52.26 -1.17 23.14
N VAL A 486 52.93 -1.74 22.15
CA VAL A 486 52.47 -2.95 21.44
C VAL A 486 52.34 -4.15 22.38
N ASP A 487 53.23 -4.25 23.37
CA ASP A 487 53.16 -5.30 24.40
C ASP A 487 51.92 -5.17 25.28
N VAL A 488 51.44 -3.94 25.53
CA VAL A 488 50.19 -3.70 26.27
C VAL A 488 49.00 -4.20 25.45
N TRP A 489 48.93 -3.88 24.16
CA TRP A 489 47.88 -4.39 23.27
C TRP A 489 47.88 -5.91 23.17
N LEU A 490 49.06 -6.52 23.03
CA LEU A 490 49.21 -7.98 22.98
C LEU A 490 48.79 -8.64 24.30
N HIS A 491 49.21 -8.08 25.45
CA HIS A 491 48.84 -8.60 26.77
C HIS A 491 47.32 -8.52 27.01
N VAL A 492 46.69 -7.41 26.61
CA VAL A 492 45.23 -7.24 26.71
C VAL A 492 44.50 -8.27 25.83
N LEU A 493 44.94 -8.47 24.59
CA LEU A 493 44.36 -9.47 23.68
C LEU A 493 44.49 -10.90 24.24
N ILE A 494 45.67 -11.26 24.77
CA ILE A 494 45.91 -12.56 25.43
C ILE A 494 44.97 -12.75 26.62
N THR A 495 44.81 -11.71 27.45
CA THR A 495 43.97 -11.76 28.65
C THR A 495 42.50 -11.92 28.28
N ALA A 496 42.02 -11.20 27.27
CA ALA A 496 40.63 -11.28 26.81
C ALA A 496 40.31 -12.65 26.20
N ASN A 497 41.15 -13.18 25.30
CA ASN A 497 40.94 -14.49 24.71
C ASN A 497 40.93 -15.61 25.76
N LYS A 498 41.85 -15.58 26.74
CA LYS A 498 41.87 -16.54 27.86
C LYS A 498 40.62 -16.47 28.74
N ALA A 499 40.07 -15.28 28.95
CA ALA A 499 38.85 -15.11 29.73
C ALA A 499 37.63 -15.70 29.02
N ILE A 500 37.53 -15.53 27.70
CA ILE A 500 36.46 -16.11 26.88
C ILE A 500 36.59 -17.64 26.82
N GLU A 501 37.82 -18.18 26.76
CA GLU A 501 38.09 -19.62 26.76
C GLU A 501 37.58 -20.36 28.01
N GLN A 502 37.44 -19.66 29.15
CA GLN A 502 36.87 -20.23 30.38
C GLN A 502 35.37 -20.54 30.26
N PHE A 503 34.65 -19.85 29.37
CA PHE A 503 33.27 -20.14 29.04
C PHE A 503 33.23 -21.30 28.04
N LYS A 504 33.36 -22.55 28.54
CA LYS A 504 33.34 -23.78 27.74
C LYS A 504 32.08 -23.87 26.86
N ALA A 505 32.17 -23.39 25.61
CA ALA A 505 31.11 -23.54 24.62
C ALA A 505 31.03 -25.00 24.15
N SER A 506 29.80 -25.53 24.05
CA SER A 506 29.52 -26.96 23.88
C SER A 506 29.61 -27.48 22.44
N SER A 507 29.59 -26.61 21.42
CA SER A 507 29.66 -27.01 20.01
C SER A 507 30.93 -26.51 19.33
N VAL A 508 31.38 -27.23 18.28
CA VAL A 508 32.55 -26.86 17.47
C VAL A 508 32.29 -25.56 16.69
N ASP A 509 31.04 -25.29 16.31
CA ASP A 509 30.62 -24.08 15.59
C ASP A 509 30.58 -22.82 16.47
N ASP A 510 30.36 -22.98 17.78
CA ASP A 510 30.39 -21.88 18.75
C ASP A 510 31.83 -21.43 19.11
N GLN A 511 32.83 -22.25 18.78
CA GLN A 511 34.25 -21.96 19.08
C GLN A 511 35.00 -21.32 17.90
N ILE A 512 34.37 -21.14 16.74
CA ILE A 512 35.05 -20.69 15.51
C ILE A 512 35.57 -19.25 15.67
N LEU A 513 34.76 -18.35 16.23
CA LEU A 513 35.19 -16.98 16.51
C LEU A 513 36.40 -16.94 17.47
N LEU A 514 36.34 -17.70 18.58
CA LEU A 514 37.41 -17.75 19.57
C LEU A 514 38.69 -18.36 18.99
N THR A 515 38.59 -19.49 18.28
CA THR A 515 39.74 -20.15 17.65
C THR A 515 40.41 -19.27 16.59
N THR A 516 39.63 -18.50 15.83
CA THR A 516 40.16 -17.50 14.89
C THR A 516 40.94 -16.41 15.63
N LEU A 517 40.38 -15.85 16.72
CA LEU A 517 41.04 -14.83 17.53
C LEU A 517 42.31 -15.36 18.24
N THR A 518 42.31 -16.62 18.67
CA THR A 518 43.50 -17.27 19.26
C THR A 518 44.60 -17.47 18.21
N ALA A 519 44.25 -17.87 16.98
CA ALA A 519 45.21 -17.99 15.88
C ALA A 519 45.85 -16.64 15.53
N VAL A 520 45.03 -15.58 15.44
CA VAL A 520 45.47 -14.19 15.25
C VAL A 520 46.45 -13.76 16.35
N GLN A 521 46.11 -14.05 17.61
CA GLN A 521 46.94 -13.72 18.76
C GLN A 521 48.30 -14.44 18.71
N ILE A 522 48.34 -15.72 18.37
CA ILE A 522 49.57 -16.52 18.30
C ILE A 522 50.51 -15.96 17.22
N ASP A 523 49.98 -15.67 16.03
CA ASP A 523 50.79 -15.16 14.93
C ASP A 523 51.29 -13.73 15.17
N LEU A 524 50.46 -12.88 15.81
CA LEU A 524 50.87 -11.57 16.28
C LEU A 524 52.00 -11.67 17.33
N GLN A 525 51.85 -12.55 18.31
CA GLN A 525 52.88 -12.79 19.33
C GLN A 525 54.19 -13.29 18.72
N ASN A 526 54.11 -14.23 17.77
CA ASN A 526 55.28 -14.77 17.08
C ASN A 526 55.99 -13.71 16.24
N ALA A 527 55.24 -12.88 15.51
CA ALA A 527 55.81 -11.80 14.70
C ALA A 527 56.52 -10.75 15.56
N LEU A 528 55.89 -10.32 16.67
CA LEU A 528 56.48 -9.37 17.60
C LEU A 528 57.71 -9.93 18.31
N SER A 529 57.71 -11.22 18.68
CA SER A 529 58.89 -11.89 19.27
C SER A 529 60.10 -11.95 18.33
N ARG A 530 59.88 -11.80 17.02
CA ARG A 530 60.92 -11.76 15.98
C ARG A 530 61.39 -10.34 15.66
N ASN A 531 60.97 -9.33 16.44
CA ASN A 531 61.26 -7.91 16.22
C ASN A 531 60.80 -7.39 14.85
N VAL A 532 59.69 -7.92 14.32
CA VAL A 532 59.02 -7.35 13.14
C VAL A 532 58.37 -6.02 13.53
N ASP A 533 58.33 -5.06 12.61
CA ASP A 533 57.64 -3.79 12.83
C ASP A 533 56.17 -4.04 13.26
N PRO A 534 55.62 -3.30 14.25
CA PRO A 534 54.28 -3.56 14.77
C PRO A 534 53.16 -3.51 13.73
N ILE A 535 53.27 -2.64 12.72
CA ILE A 535 52.28 -2.54 11.63
C ILE A 535 52.39 -3.78 10.75
N ASP A 536 53.61 -4.18 10.38
CA ASP A 536 53.84 -5.40 9.61
C ASP A 536 53.41 -6.66 10.38
N ALA A 537 53.63 -6.70 11.69
CA ALA A 537 53.19 -7.77 12.57
C ALA A 537 51.65 -7.85 12.65
N PHE A 538 50.97 -6.70 12.69
CA PHE A 538 49.51 -6.64 12.56
C PHE A 538 49.05 -7.14 11.18
N GLY A 539 49.75 -6.78 10.10
CA GLY A 539 49.49 -7.30 8.76
C GLY A 539 49.63 -8.82 8.63
N ILE A 540 50.58 -9.43 9.36
CA ILE A 540 50.73 -10.89 9.48
C ILE A 540 49.52 -11.49 10.22
N ALA A 541 49.09 -10.87 11.31
CA ALA A 541 47.93 -11.30 12.08
C ALA A 541 46.62 -11.22 11.28
N VAL A 542 46.45 -10.19 10.44
CA VAL A 542 45.31 -10.07 9.51
C VAL A 542 45.31 -11.21 8.49
N LYS A 543 46.47 -11.53 7.90
CA LYS A 543 46.61 -12.68 7.00
C LYS A 543 46.29 -14.00 7.71
N ALA A 544 46.61 -14.13 8.99
CA ALA A 544 46.24 -15.30 9.79
C ALA A 544 44.72 -15.44 9.91
N ALA A 545 44.00 -14.34 10.19
CA ALA A 545 42.53 -14.33 10.21
C ALA A 545 41.93 -14.73 8.84
N GLU A 546 42.45 -14.17 7.74
CA GLU A 546 41.98 -14.48 6.38
C GLU A 546 42.29 -15.92 5.99
N ASN A 547 43.48 -16.44 6.30
CA ASN A 547 43.87 -17.80 5.96
C ASN A 547 43.16 -18.85 6.82
N PHE A 548 42.80 -18.52 8.07
CA PHE A 548 42.02 -19.41 8.93
C PHE A 548 40.69 -19.79 8.27
N THR A 549 40.05 -18.85 7.57
CA THR A 549 38.82 -19.11 6.79
C THR A 549 39.01 -20.17 5.70
N THR A 550 40.22 -20.27 5.13
CA THR A 550 40.56 -21.20 4.05
C THR A 550 40.97 -22.58 4.59
N ASN A 551 41.59 -22.63 5.77
CA ASN A 551 42.10 -23.86 6.38
C ASN A 551 41.03 -24.67 7.15
N VAL A 552 40.01 -24.03 7.73
CA VAL A 552 38.88 -24.72 8.40
C VAL A 552 38.08 -25.60 7.41
N LEU A 553 38.09 -25.26 6.12
CA LEU A 553 37.51 -26.07 5.03
C LEU A 553 38.22 -27.42 4.81
N TYR A 554 39.48 -27.57 5.23
CA TYR A 554 40.28 -28.78 4.95
C TYR A 554 40.27 -29.81 6.09
N THR A 555 39.91 -29.42 7.32
CA THR A 555 39.85 -30.33 8.48
C THR A 555 38.47 -30.96 8.69
N GLN A 556 37.40 -30.41 8.12
CA GLN A 556 36.07 -31.04 8.09
C GLN A 556 35.92 -31.90 6.83
N SER A 557 36.17 -33.20 6.96
CA SER A 557 36.03 -34.17 5.88
C SER A 557 34.59 -34.37 5.44
N SER A 558 34.18 -33.74 4.33
CA SER A 558 33.30 -34.30 3.28
C SER A 558 32.92 -33.21 2.28
N HIS A 559 33.00 -33.52 0.99
CA HIS A 559 32.49 -32.72 -0.12
C HIS A 559 31.16 -32.01 0.20
N GLU A 560 31.09 -30.67 0.07
CA GLU A 560 29.90 -29.84 -0.33
C GLU A 560 29.84 -28.38 0.20
N LEU A 561 30.82 -27.86 0.94
CA LEU A 561 30.76 -26.47 1.41
C LEU A 561 31.39 -25.47 0.41
N LYS A 562 30.52 -24.71 -0.28
CA LYS A 562 30.88 -23.69 -1.31
C LYS A 562 31.55 -22.41 -0.75
N TYR A 563 31.36 -22.11 0.53
CA TYR A 563 31.78 -20.84 1.14
C TYR A 563 32.48 -21.10 2.49
N PRO A 564 33.41 -20.23 2.94
CA PRO A 564 34.01 -20.35 4.26
C PRO A 564 33.01 -20.02 5.39
N ASN A 565 33.35 -20.37 6.63
CA ASN A 565 32.50 -20.07 7.78
C ASN A 565 32.36 -18.54 7.98
N PRO A 566 31.14 -18.01 8.12
CA PRO A 566 30.90 -16.56 8.20
C PRO A 566 31.52 -15.91 9.44
N GLN A 567 31.68 -16.65 10.55
CA GLN A 567 32.24 -16.12 11.80
C GLN A 567 33.74 -15.87 11.72
N ALA A 568 34.50 -16.80 11.13
CA ALA A 568 35.91 -16.59 10.86
C ALA A 568 36.11 -15.49 9.81
N HIS A 569 35.22 -15.44 8.80
CA HIS A 569 35.33 -14.49 7.71
C HIS A 569 35.06 -13.05 8.14
N SER A 570 34.12 -12.81 9.05
CA SER A 570 33.86 -11.48 9.61
C SER A 570 35.08 -10.92 10.35
N VAL A 571 35.84 -11.76 11.07
CA VAL A 571 37.11 -11.39 11.73
C VAL A 571 38.12 -10.87 10.72
N GLY A 572 38.32 -11.58 9.61
CA GLY A 572 39.17 -11.10 8.51
C GLY A 572 38.71 -9.76 7.94
N ILE A 573 37.40 -9.57 7.74
CA ILE A 573 36.83 -8.33 7.18
C ILE A 573 37.14 -7.12 8.06
N TRP A 574 36.81 -7.15 9.36
CA TRP A 574 37.00 -5.97 10.21
C TRP A 574 38.48 -5.74 10.55
N MET A 575 39.29 -6.79 10.67
CA MET A 575 40.74 -6.66 10.88
C MET A 575 41.45 -6.08 9.66
N ARG A 576 41.09 -6.52 8.45
CA ARG A 576 41.61 -5.96 7.19
C ARG A 576 41.25 -4.49 7.06
N ALA A 577 40.00 -4.13 7.33
CA ALA A 577 39.57 -2.74 7.30
C ALA A 577 40.34 -1.87 8.31
N ALA A 578 40.63 -2.41 9.51
CA ALA A 578 41.43 -1.73 10.50
C ALA A 578 42.90 -1.54 10.06
N TYR A 579 43.50 -2.55 9.40
CA TYR A 579 44.86 -2.49 8.86
C TYR A 579 45.01 -1.53 7.67
N GLU A 580 44.04 -1.49 6.76
CA GLU A 580 44.06 -0.47 5.70
C GLU A 580 43.87 0.94 6.29
N GLY A 581 43.08 1.07 7.36
CA GLY A 581 42.92 2.32 8.10
C GLY A 581 44.22 2.85 8.72
N THR A 582 45.17 1.98 9.08
CA THR A 582 46.50 2.39 9.55
C THR A 582 47.39 2.87 8.40
N ASN A 583 47.29 2.26 7.21
CA ASN A 583 48.07 2.65 6.02
C ASN A 583 47.62 3.99 5.41
N VAL A 584 46.31 4.29 5.45
CA VAL A 584 45.75 5.57 5.02
C VAL A 584 46.30 6.77 5.83
N MET A 585 46.83 6.52 7.04
CA MET A 585 47.33 7.56 7.95
C MET A 585 48.85 7.81 7.83
N GLU A 586 49.65 6.83 7.40
CA GLU A 586 51.05 7.08 7.02
C GLU A 586 51.15 7.81 5.68
N ASP A 587 50.19 7.60 4.78
CA ASP A 587 50.10 8.30 3.49
C ASP A 587 49.53 9.74 3.60
N GLY A 588 49.20 10.22 4.81
CA GLY A 588 48.75 11.58 5.09
C GLY A 588 49.81 12.69 4.86
N GLN A 589 51.04 12.33 4.45
CA GLN A 589 52.09 13.27 4.04
C GLN A 589 52.62 13.05 2.61
N HIS A 590 52.03 12.14 1.84
CA HIS A 590 52.27 12.08 0.40
C HIS A 590 50.94 12.21 -0.34
N GLU A 591 50.53 13.46 -0.57
CA GLU A 591 49.51 13.76 -1.57
C GLU A 591 49.96 13.16 -2.92
N CYS A 592 49.23 12.15 -3.39
CA CYS A 592 49.42 11.64 -4.73
C CYS A 592 48.85 12.69 -5.71
N GLU A 593 49.74 13.44 -6.36
CA GLU A 593 49.37 14.48 -7.34
C GLU A 593 48.39 13.93 -8.39
N GLY A 594 48.58 12.70 -8.85
CA GLY A 594 47.68 12.02 -9.78
C GLY A 594 46.25 11.79 -9.25
N CYS A 595 46.09 11.52 -7.95
CA CYS A 595 44.79 11.31 -7.33
C CYS A 595 44.03 12.62 -7.07
N GLN A 596 44.70 13.78 -7.10
CA GLN A 596 44.10 15.11 -6.97
C GLN A 596 44.07 15.89 -8.31
N SER A 597 43.95 15.21 -9.45
CA SER A 597 44.10 15.85 -10.77
C SER A 597 43.13 17.01 -11.06
N ILE A 598 41.94 17.06 -10.43
CA ILE A 598 40.94 18.15 -10.59
C ILE A 598 41.01 19.19 -9.45
N GLY A 599 41.63 18.84 -8.32
CA GLY A 599 41.69 19.66 -7.11
C GLY A 599 40.31 20.00 -6.49
N ASN A 600 40.25 21.10 -5.73
CA ASN A 600 39.03 21.59 -5.09
C ASN A 600 38.04 22.32 -6.05
N VAL A 601 38.28 22.29 -7.36
CA VAL A 601 37.48 23.01 -8.35
C VAL A 601 36.19 22.25 -8.67
N LYS A 602 35.06 22.95 -8.68
CA LYS A 602 33.74 22.42 -9.08
C LYS A 602 33.25 23.17 -10.31
N TYR A 603 32.71 22.44 -11.29
CA TYR A 603 32.13 23.01 -12.51
C TYR A 603 30.60 22.92 -12.46
N LEU A 604 29.91 23.99 -12.85
CA LEU A 604 28.45 24.06 -12.89
C LEU A 604 28.01 24.61 -14.26
N SER A 605 27.11 23.87 -14.93
CA SER A 605 26.46 24.29 -16.17
C SER A 605 24.94 24.25 -16.01
N ASN A 606 24.24 25.29 -16.46
CA ASN A 606 22.78 25.40 -16.36
C ASN A 606 22.14 25.41 -17.75
N GLU A 607 21.16 24.53 -17.97
CA GLU A 607 20.37 24.47 -19.20
C GLU A 607 19.04 25.21 -18.99
N HIS A 608 18.85 26.33 -19.70
CA HIS A 608 17.73 27.24 -19.47
C HIS A 608 16.38 26.70 -19.98
N GLU A 609 16.38 25.89 -21.03
CA GLU A 609 15.16 25.32 -21.62
C GLU A 609 14.49 24.31 -20.67
N THR A 610 15.29 23.44 -20.06
CA THR A 610 14.83 22.35 -19.17
C THR A 610 14.89 22.73 -17.70
N ARG A 611 15.48 23.88 -17.37
CA ARG A 611 15.79 24.34 -16.00
C ARG A 611 16.61 23.31 -15.20
N THR A 612 17.49 22.57 -15.88
CA THR A 612 18.36 21.57 -15.24
C THR A 612 19.77 22.12 -15.02
N SER A 613 20.39 21.72 -13.90
CA SER A 613 21.75 22.13 -13.51
C SER A 613 22.65 20.90 -13.42
N PHE A 614 23.78 20.94 -14.12
CA PHE A 614 24.77 19.87 -14.14
C PHE A 614 26.02 20.27 -13.38
N LEU A 615 26.37 19.48 -12.37
CA LEU A 615 27.50 19.70 -11.49
C LEU A 615 28.59 18.65 -11.72
N SER A 616 29.86 19.07 -11.78
CA SER A 616 31.02 18.17 -11.76
C SER A 616 31.97 18.53 -10.62
N ALA A 617 32.35 17.52 -9.84
CA ALA A 617 33.23 17.63 -8.69
C ALA A 617 34.09 16.35 -8.56
N GLN A 618 35.22 16.43 -7.86
CA GLN A 618 36.09 15.27 -7.60
C GLN A 618 35.39 14.17 -6.81
N GLN A 619 34.56 14.59 -5.84
CA GLN A 619 33.79 13.71 -4.98
C GLN A 619 32.33 14.15 -4.98
N SER A 620 31.42 13.19 -4.81
CA SER A 620 29.99 13.47 -4.66
C SER A 620 29.74 14.34 -3.43
N LEU A 621 28.81 15.29 -3.53
CA LEU A 621 28.39 16.13 -2.39
C LEU A 621 27.55 15.35 -1.36
N THR A 622 26.97 14.22 -1.78
CA THR A 622 26.14 13.37 -0.93
C THR A 622 26.92 12.09 -0.59
N GLN A 623 27.08 11.83 0.70
CA GLN A 623 27.89 10.73 1.23
C GLN A 623 27.34 9.35 0.83
N ASP A 624 26.03 9.20 0.72
CA ASP A 624 25.39 7.96 0.28
C ASP A 624 25.76 7.59 -1.17
N ILE A 625 25.73 8.58 -2.07
CA ILE A 625 26.10 8.41 -3.49
C ILE A 625 27.62 8.19 -3.62
N TRP A 626 28.42 8.85 -2.77
CA TRP A 626 29.87 8.70 -2.76
C TRP A 626 30.30 7.25 -2.51
N CYS A 627 29.71 6.58 -1.52
CA CYS A 627 30.02 5.18 -1.20
C CYS A 627 29.69 4.23 -2.38
N LEU A 628 28.54 4.45 -3.04
CA LEU A 628 28.12 3.65 -4.20
C LEU A 628 29.05 3.86 -5.41
N LEU A 629 29.39 5.12 -5.73
CA LEU A 629 30.32 5.44 -6.81
C LEU A 629 31.73 4.90 -6.54
N LYS A 630 32.22 5.00 -5.30
CA LYS A 630 33.52 4.44 -4.90
C LYS A 630 33.56 2.93 -5.13
N HIS A 631 32.50 2.22 -4.75
CA HIS A 631 32.37 0.79 -4.99
C HIS A 631 32.33 0.44 -6.49
N ALA A 632 31.57 1.21 -7.29
CA ALA A 632 31.51 1.04 -8.74
C ALA A 632 32.88 1.25 -9.40
N CYS A 633 33.63 2.28 -9.00
CA CYS A 633 34.99 2.54 -9.47
C CYS A 633 35.95 1.39 -9.16
N PHE A 634 35.92 0.87 -7.94
CA PHE A 634 36.78 -0.26 -7.57
C PHE A 634 36.48 -1.48 -8.44
N ARG A 635 35.22 -1.89 -8.52
CA ARG A 635 34.83 -3.04 -9.33
C ARG A 635 35.21 -2.89 -10.81
N SER A 636 34.97 -1.71 -11.38
CA SER A 636 35.30 -1.39 -12.77
C SER A 636 36.78 -1.63 -13.09
N LEU A 637 37.69 -1.27 -12.19
CA LEU A 637 39.13 -1.32 -12.43
C LEU A 637 39.83 -2.57 -11.87
N SER A 638 39.22 -3.30 -10.93
CA SER A 638 39.84 -4.47 -10.29
C SER A 638 39.20 -5.82 -10.64
N CYS A 639 37.86 -5.88 -10.69
CA CYS A 639 37.13 -7.15 -10.79
C CYS A 639 36.63 -7.44 -12.20
N GLU A 640 36.21 -6.39 -12.92
CA GLU A 640 35.60 -6.53 -14.24
C GLU A 640 36.68 -6.47 -15.31
N VAL A 641 36.81 -7.54 -16.13
CA VAL A 641 37.88 -7.67 -17.12
C VAL A 641 37.29 -7.84 -18.51
N HIS A 642 37.66 -6.94 -19.43
CA HIS A 642 37.34 -7.09 -20.84
C HIS A 642 38.42 -7.90 -21.58
N PRO A 643 38.08 -8.86 -22.46
CA PRO A 643 39.07 -9.69 -23.18
C PRO A 643 40.09 -8.88 -23.99
N GLY A 644 39.68 -7.73 -24.52
CA GLY A 644 40.52 -6.81 -25.30
C GLY A 644 41.40 -5.87 -24.47
N LYS A 645 41.40 -5.97 -23.13
CA LYS A 645 41.98 -5.01 -22.16
C LYS A 645 41.32 -3.62 -22.14
N GLU A 646 40.89 -3.11 -23.30
CA GLU A 646 40.00 -1.95 -23.41
C GLU A 646 38.61 -2.43 -23.84
N GLY A 647 37.56 -1.84 -23.29
CA GLY A 647 36.20 -2.18 -23.66
C GLY A 647 35.15 -1.81 -22.61
N VAL A 648 33.90 -2.10 -22.98
CA VAL A 648 32.71 -1.78 -22.20
C VAL A 648 32.27 -3.00 -21.41
N CYS A 649 31.95 -2.81 -20.15
CA CYS A 649 31.42 -3.83 -19.25
C CYS A 649 30.20 -3.27 -18.51
N TYR A 650 29.20 -4.10 -18.29
CA TYR A 650 28.07 -3.77 -17.45
C TYR A 650 28.03 -4.69 -16.25
N PHE A 651 27.76 -4.10 -15.09
CA PHE A 651 27.63 -4.81 -13.83
C PHE A 651 26.79 -3.98 -12.86
N GLY A 652 26.25 -4.63 -11.82
CA GLY A 652 25.48 -3.96 -10.78
C GLY A 652 24.21 -4.73 -10.41
N ASP A 653 23.51 -4.24 -9.39
CA ASP A 653 22.30 -4.85 -8.81
C ASP A 653 21.34 -3.76 -8.31
N GLU A 654 20.13 -4.15 -7.93
CA GLU A 654 19.06 -3.21 -7.51
C GLU A 654 19.42 -2.40 -6.26
N TYR A 655 20.32 -2.91 -5.40
CA TYR A 655 20.68 -2.27 -4.13
C TYR A 655 21.84 -1.29 -4.30
N ARG A 656 22.83 -1.67 -5.10
CA ARG A 656 24.05 -0.89 -5.34
C ARG A 656 23.95 0.00 -6.57
N GLY A 657 22.94 -0.18 -7.41
CA GLY A 657 22.79 0.48 -8.70
C GLY A 657 23.46 -0.28 -9.84
N HIS A 658 23.05 0.06 -11.06
CA HIS A 658 23.55 -0.51 -12.29
C HIS A 658 24.60 0.41 -12.93
N VAL A 659 25.69 -0.17 -13.42
CA VAL A 659 26.86 0.56 -13.89
C VAL A 659 27.23 0.08 -15.29
N LEU A 660 27.41 1.05 -16.19
CA LEU A 660 28.07 0.86 -17.47
C LEU A 660 29.48 1.45 -17.39
N SER A 661 30.49 0.62 -17.59
CA SER A 661 31.90 0.99 -17.43
C SER A 661 32.63 0.85 -18.76
N HIS A 662 33.26 1.92 -19.25
CA HIS A 662 34.10 1.93 -20.44
C HIS A 662 35.56 2.11 -20.03
N THR A 663 36.31 1.00 -20.01
CA THR A 663 37.73 0.96 -19.66
C THR A 663 38.62 1.21 -20.87
N PHE A 664 39.64 2.05 -20.72
CA PHE A 664 40.58 2.45 -21.79
C PHE A 664 41.98 2.75 -21.23
N THR A 665 42.99 2.79 -22.09
CA THR A 665 44.37 3.12 -21.70
C THR A 665 44.86 4.41 -22.36
N LEU A 666 45.66 5.17 -21.63
CA LEU A 666 46.38 6.36 -22.10
C LEU A 666 47.88 6.08 -22.14
N LYS A 667 48.56 6.53 -23.21
CA LYS A 667 50.03 6.43 -23.30
C LYS A 667 50.70 7.41 -22.34
N ASP A 668 51.65 6.93 -21.55
CA ASP A 668 52.37 7.73 -20.56
C ASP A 668 53.83 7.25 -20.48
N ALA A 669 54.80 8.09 -20.87
CA ALA A 669 56.21 7.70 -20.95
C ALA A 669 56.86 7.40 -19.59
N GLN A 670 56.27 7.88 -18.48
CA GLN A 670 56.76 7.68 -17.12
C GLN A 670 56.03 6.56 -16.37
N ALA A 671 54.88 6.10 -16.87
CA ALA A 671 54.13 5.00 -16.27
C ALA A 671 54.80 3.63 -16.53
N ARG A 672 54.66 2.71 -15.56
CA ARG A 672 55.12 1.33 -15.71
C ARG A 672 54.34 0.64 -16.83
N GLY A 673 55.04 0.19 -17.87
CA GLY A 673 54.41 -0.39 -19.07
C GLY A 673 53.92 0.64 -20.08
N PHE A 674 54.28 1.91 -19.91
CA PHE A 674 53.97 3.05 -20.79
C PHE A 674 52.49 3.36 -20.98
N ARG A 675 51.65 2.84 -20.09
CA ARG A 675 50.19 2.99 -20.16
C ARG A 675 49.61 3.26 -18.78
N LYS A 676 48.64 4.17 -18.72
CA LYS A 676 47.79 4.41 -17.56
C LYS A 676 46.38 3.91 -17.85
N TRP A 677 45.80 3.19 -16.90
CA TRP A 677 44.45 2.64 -17.01
C TRP A 677 43.42 3.64 -16.51
N CYS A 678 42.37 3.86 -17.28
CA CYS A 678 41.28 4.78 -16.98
C CYS A 678 39.93 4.13 -17.30
N SER A 679 38.86 4.61 -16.69
CA SER A 679 37.51 4.13 -16.94
C SER A 679 36.49 5.25 -16.82
N PHE A 680 35.59 5.36 -17.79
CA PHE A 680 34.37 6.14 -17.65
C PHE A 680 33.26 5.25 -17.11
N ILE A 681 32.59 5.67 -16.03
CA ILE A 681 31.45 4.94 -15.47
C ILE A 681 30.17 5.78 -15.59
N VAL A 682 29.09 5.13 -16.01
CA VAL A 682 27.73 5.67 -15.98
C VAL A 682 26.93 4.86 -14.98
N PHE A 683 26.45 5.54 -13.94
CA PHE A 683 25.71 4.93 -12.83
C PHE A 683 24.22 5.28 -12.94
N MET A 684 23.34 4.28 -12.92
CA MET A 684 21.89 4.46 -12.92
C MET A 684 21.20 3.46 -11.98
N ARG A 685 20.07 3.85 -11.40
CA ARG A 685 19.22 2.91 -10.63
C ARG A 685 18.32 2.07 -11.52
N ASP A 686 17.95 2.59 -12.68
CA ASP A 686 17.12 1.86 -13.65
C ASP A 686 18.00 1.03 -14.59
N LYS A 687 17.89 -0.29 -14.48
CA LYS A 687 18.57 -1.25 -15.36
C LYS A 687 18.12 -1.11 -16.81
N GLN A 688 16.81 -1.05 -17.03
CA GLN A 688 16.24 -1.18 -18.37
C GLN A 688 16.55 0.07 -19.18
N PHE A 689 16.43 1.24 -18.57
CA PHE A 689 16.81 2.50 -19.20
C PHE A 689 18.31 2.53 -19.55
N LEU A 690 19.19 2.11 -18.62
CA LEU A 690 20.64 2.10 -18.86
C LEU A 690 21.02 1.15 -20.02
N LEU A 691 20.41 -0.04 -20.08
CA LEU A 691 20.67 -1.01 -21.16
C LEU A 691 20.12 -0.54 -22.51
N ASN A 692 18.95 0.13 -22.53
CA ASN A 692 18.41 0.72 -23.76
C ASN A 692 19.28 1.89 -24.26
N MET A 693 19.84 2.68 -23.34
CA MET A 693 20.78 3.77 -23.64
C MET A 693 22.18 3.29 -24.00
N TRP A 694 22.46 1.99 -23.94
CA TRP A 694 23.80 1.43 -24.14
C TRP A 694 24.46 1.89 -25.44
N PRO A 695 23.84 1.74 -26.64
CA PRO A 695 24.52 2.10 -27.88
C PRO A 695 24.87 3.59 -27.93
N PHE A 696 23.93 4.44 -27.51
CA PHE A 696 24.13 5.88 -27.41
C PHE A 696 25.28 6.24 -26.46
N LEU A 697 25.30 5.67 -25.25
CA LEU A 697 26.34 5.99 -24.26
C LEU A 697 27.72 5.51 -24.72
N VAL A 698 27.80 4.31 -25.29
CA VAL A 698 29.07 3.73 -25.74
C VAL A 698 29.67 4.53 -26.89
N ASP A 699 28.89 4.87 -27.91
CA ASP A 699 29.38 5.60 -29.07
C ASP A 699 29.89 6.99 -28.69
N ASN A 700 29.15 7.72 -27.85
CA ASN A 700 29.56 9.05 -27.41
C ASN A 700 30.75 9.02 -26.44
N LEU A 701 30.81 8.07 -25.50
CA LEU A 701 31.97 7.94 -24.60
C LEU A 701 33.23 7.54 -25.37
N LYS A 702 33.10 6.73 -26.43
CA LYS A 702 34.22 6.35 -27.29
C LYS A 702 34.85 7.55 -27.98
N GLU A 703 34.06 8.53 -28.39
CA GLU A 703 34.55 9.79 -28.96
C GLU A 703 35.35 10.62 -27.95
N VAL A 704 34.85 10.73 -26.71
CA VAL A 704 35.58 11.40 -25.62
C VAL A 704 36.91 10.68 -25.31
N ILE A 705 36.89 9.34 -25.28
CA ILE A 705 38.08 8.52 -25.05
C ILE A 705 39.11 8.74 -26.17
N ARG A 706 38.67 8.77 -27.43
CA ARG A 706 39.54 9.00 -28.59
C ARG A 706 40.23 10.36 -28.50
N GLU A 707 39.50 11.42 -28.18
CA GLU A 707 40.08 12.76 -27.99
C GLU A 707 41.17 12.76 -26.89
N LEU A 708 40.93 12.07 -25.78
CA LEU A 708 41.89 11.96 -24.68
C LEU A 708 43.13 11.11 -25.04
N GLN A 709 42.93 10.02 -25.79
CA GLN A 709 44.02 9.18 -26.29
C GLN A 709 44.91 9.96 -27.26
N ASP A 710 44.33 10.76 -28.16
CA ASP A 710 45.08 11.60 -29.10
C ASP A 710 45.95 12.64 -28.38
N PHE A 711 45.43 13.28 -27.32
CA PHE A 711 46.23 14.23 -26.52
C PHE A 711 47.40 13.55 -25.81
N ALA A 712 47.13 12.42 -25.15
CA ALA A 712 48.17 11.65 -24.46
C ALA A 712 49.24 11.11 -25.44
N GLU A 713 48.83 10.65 -26.63
CA GLU A 713 49.74 10.16 -27.65
C GLU A 713 50.64 11.25 -28.23
N LYS A 714 50.10 12.46 -28.49
CA LYS A 714 50.91 13.61 -28.92
C LYS A 714 51.98 13.96 -27.90
N LYS A 715 51.63 14.00 -26.61
CA LYS A 715 52.60 14.27 -25.54
C LYS A 715 53.64 13.17 -25.43
N TYR A 716 53.20 11.91 -25.45
CA TYR A 716 54.10 10.75 -25.40
C TYR A 716 55.14 10.78 -26.53
N ASN A 717 54.71 11.06 -27.77
CA ASN A 717 55.59 11.12 -28.93
C ASN A 717 56.59 12.30 -28.84
N ALA A 718 56.17 13.44 -28.28
CA ALA A 718 57.06 14.58 -28.03
C ALA A 718 58.12 14.26 -26.96
N GLU A 719 57.72 13.63 -25.84
CA GLU A 719 58.64 13.19 -24.78
C GLU A 719 59.65 12.14 -25.29
N GLU A 720 59.20 11.22 -26.15
CA GLU A 720 60.03 10.20 -26.77
C GLU A 720 61.04 10.79 -27.78
N ALA A 721 60.66 11.84 -28.50
CA ALA A 721 61.55 12.54 -29.44
C ALA A 721 62.66 13.33 -28.72
N GLU A 722 62.39 13.88 -27.53
CA GLU A 722 63.38 14.60 -26.72
C GLU A 722 64.34 13.66 -25.97
N CYS A 723 63.84 12.52 -25.45
CA CYS A 723 64.66 11.53 -24.74
C CYS A 723 64.25 10.09 -25.08
N PRO A 724 65.08 9.34 -25.83
CA PRO A 724 64.76 7.96 -26.20
C PRO A 724 64.57 7.06 -24.97
N GLN A 725 63.45 6.34 -24.91
CA GLN A 725 62.97 5.62 -23.72
C GLN A 725 63.94 4.57 -23.15
N ARG A 726 64.89 4.09 -23.96
CA ARG A 726 65.98 3.19 -23.52
C ARG A 726 66.89 3.84 -22.48
N VAL A 727 67.12 5.15 -22.57
CA VAL A 727 67.99 5.91 -21.67
C VAL A 727 67.30 6.14 -20.32
N VAL A 728 65.98 6.35 -20.31
CA VAL A 728 65.16 6.51 -19.09
C VAL A 728 65.08 5.21 -18.26
N ARG A 729 65.16 4.04 -18.92
CA ARG A 729 65.29 2.73 -18.25
C ARG A 729 66.70 2.44 -17.72
N LEU A 730 67.75 2.93 -18.38
CA LEU A 730 69.15 2.73 -17.96
C LEU A 730 69.52 3.59 -16.74
N SER A 731 69.01 4.81 -16.64
CA SER A 731 69.20 5.68 -15.46
C SER A 731 68.48 5.18 -14.20
N THR A 732 67.49 4.30 -14.35
CA THR A 732 66.72 3.71 -13.23
C THR A 732 67.29 2.38 -12.72
N ALA A 733 68.20 1.74 -13.46
CA ALA A 733 68.82 0.46 -13.08
C ALA A 733 70.16 0.60 -12.32
N ASN A 734 70.76 1.79 -12.26
CA ASN A 734 72.11 2.01 -11.71
C ASN A 734 72.17 2.32 -10.20
N ASN A 735 71.06 2.24 -9.46
CA ASN A 735 71.08 2.32 -8.00
C ASN A 735 71.15 0.90 -7.41
N GLY A 736 72.23 0.64 -6.64
CA GLY A 736 72.66 -0.69 -6.21
C GLY A 736 71.73 -1.47 -5.26
N PRO A 737 72.07 -2.73 -4.93
CA PRO A 737 71.18 -3.66 -4.24
C PRO A 737 71.18 -3.42 -2.72
N GLY A 738 70.16 -2.72 -2.24
CA GLY A 738 69.78 -2.60 -0.83
C GLY A 738 68.26 -2.74 -0.72
N LEU A 739 67.78 -3.26 0.41
CA LEU A 739 66.37 -3.48 0.71
C LEU A 739 65.50 -2.23 0.41
N TYR A 740 64.22 -2.45 0.15
CA TYR A 740 63.16 -1.53 -0.33
C TYR A 740 62.92 -1.55 -1.84
N ASN A 741 61.97 -2.40 -2.25
CA ASN A 741 61.31 -2.29 -3.55
C ASN A 741 60.30 -1.13 -3.49
N ASN A 742 60.79 0.11 -3.51
CA ASN A 742 59.98 1.31 -3.63
C ASN A 742 60.25 1.95 -5.01
N SER A 743 59.52 1.50 -6.03
CA SER A 743 59.40 2.26 -7.28
C SER A 743 58.37 3.38 -7.10
N ASN A 744 58.59 4.28 -6.13
CA ASN A 744 57.76 5.46 -5.91
C ASN A 744 58.19 6.57 -6.88
N ARG A 745 57.72 6.50 -8.13
CA ARG A 745 57.43 7.71 -8.89
C ARG A 745 55.94 7.99 -8.70
N GLN A 746 55.61 9.15 -8.16
CA GLN A 746 54.21 9.54 -7.97
C GLN A 746 53.47 9.55 -9.32
N PRO A 747 52.19 9.12 -9.37
CA PRO A 747 51.40 9.16 -10.60
C PRO A 747 51.24 10.60 -11.09
N ARG A 748 51.54 10.86 -12.36
CA ARG A 748 51.34 12.18 -12.98
C ARG A 748 49.86 12.59 -12.98
N THR A 749 49.61 13.90 -12.87
CA THR A 749 48.25 14.46 -13.00
C THR A 749 47.68 14.20 -14.39
N PHE A 750 46.36 14.18 -14.51
CA PHE A 750 45.69 13.97 -15.79
C PHE A 750 45.96 15.09 -16.82
N SER A 751 46.12 16.33 -16.33
CA SER A 751 46.51 17.50 -17.13
C SER A 751 47.95 17.37 -17.64
N ASP A 752 48.84 16.81 -16.83
CA ASP A 752 50.22 16.54 -17.24
C ASP A 752 50.30 15.41 -18.25
N ILE A 753 49.45 14.40 -18.22
CA ILE A 753 49.50 13.30 -19.21
C ILE A 753 49.02 13.77 -20.58
N THR A 754 47.99 14.61 -20.60
CA THR A 754 47.37 15.09 -21.85
C THR A 754 48.03 16.36 -22.39
N ASN A 755 48.83 17.07 -21.58
CA ASN A 755 49.39 18.38 -21.90
C ASN A 755 48.33 19.49 -22.15
N GLU A 756 47.10 19.27 -21.68
CA GLU A 756 45.96 20.16 -21.91
C GLU A 756 45.50 20.82 -20.60
N LYS A 757 45.63 22.14 -20.51
CA LYS A 757 45.30 22.92 -19.30
C LYS A 757 43.81 22.89 -18.94
N HIS A 758 42.94 22.67 -19.93
CA HIS A 758 41.48 22.72 -19.78
C HIS A 758 40.81 21.35 -19.99
N VAL A 759 41.56 20.25 -19.80
CA VAL A 759 41.07 18.88 -20.02
C VAL A 759 39.78 18.58 -19.23
N PHE A 760 39.70 19.01 -17.96
CA PHE A 760 38.50 18.78 -17.12
C PHE A 760 37.29 19.62 -17.53
N ILE A 761 37.50 20.82 -18.09
CA ILE A 761 36.42 21.65 -18.63
C ILE A 761 35.83 20.97 -19.89
N ARG A 762 36.70 20.43 -20.75
CA ARG A 762 36.26 19.66 -21.93
C ARG A 762 35.47 18.42 -21.54
N ILE A 763 35.98 17.63 -20.58
CA ILE A 763 35.26 16.46 -20.06
C ILE A 763 33.91 16.87 -19.47
N HIS A 764 33.86 17.95 -18.68
CA HIS A 764 32.60 18.48 -18.15
C HIS A 764 31.61 18.81 -19.27
N MET A 765 32.03 19.57 -20.30
CA MET A 765 31.16 19.92 -21.43
C MET A 765 30.63 18.69 -22.17
N TRP A 766 31.49 17.70 -22.44
CA TRP A 766 31.09 16.45 -23.08
C TRP A 766 30.08 15.66 -22.25
N LEU A 767 30.33 15.50 -20.95
CA LEU A 767 29.42 14.76 -20.07
C LEU A 767 28.08 15.46 -19.88
N VAL A 768 28.07 16.79 -19.77
CA VAL A 768 26.83 17.60 -19.73
C VAL A 768 26.01 17.39 -21.00
N TRP A 769 26.67 17.43 -22.16
CA TRP A 769 26.00 17.21 -23.44
C TRP A 769 25.45 15.78 -23.56
N ILE A 770 26.22 14.75 -23.17
CA ILE A 770 25.77 13.35 -23.16
C ILE A 770 24.53 13.18 -22.27
N LEU A 771 24.51 13.79 -21.08
CA LEU A 771 23.37 13.70 -20.16
C LEU A 771 22.13 14.43 -20.70
N SER A 772 22.27 15.64 -21.24
CA SER A 772 21.15 16.39 -21.83
C SER A 772 20.59 15.70 -23.08
N ALA A 773 21.47 15.29 -24.01
CA ALA A 773 21.05 14.58 -25.22
C ALA A 773 20.45 13.20 -24.90
N GLY A 774 20.99 12.50 -23.90
CA GLY A 774 20.46 11.22 -23.43
C GLY A 774 19.05 11.33 -22.84
N ALA A 775 18.76 12.41 -22.12
CA ALA A 775 17.41 12.66 -21.59
C ALA A 775 16.37 12.92 -22.71
N ARG A 776 16.80 13.45 -23.85
CA ARG A 776 15.94 13.73 -25.03
C ARG A 776 15.86 12.54 -26.00
N HIS A 777 16.51 11.42 -25.71
CA HIS A 777 16.63 10.30 -26.64
C HIS A 777 15.29 9.54 -26.83
N PHE A 778 14.47 9.47 -25.78
CA PHE A 778 13.14 8.86 -25.82
C PHE A 778 12.07 9.92 -25.51
N ILE A 779 11.32 10.35 -26.52
CA ILE A 779 10.19 11.27 -26.38
C ILE A 779 8.90 10.48 -26.57
N GLU A 780 8.04 10.47 -25.56
CA GLU A 780 6.71 9.87 -25.66
C GLU A 780 5.73 10.89 -26.25
N ILE A 781 5.00 10.49 -27.30
CA ILE A 781 3.94 11.29 -27.91
C ILE A 781 2.62 10.57 -27.64
N PHE A 782 1.81 11.13 -26.74
CA PHE A 782 0.46 10.65 -26.47
C PHE A 782 -0.55 11.48 -27.25
N PRO A 783 -1.13 10.96 -28.35
CA PRO A 783 -2.27 11.61 -28.96
C PRO A 783 -3.47 11.46 -28.03
N MET A 784 -3.88 12.55 -27.37
CA MET A 784 -5.14 12.58 -26.65
C MET A 784 -6.29 12.65 -27.65
N SER A 785 -7.35 11.87 -27.42
CA SER A 785 -8.59 11.96 -28.22
C SER A 785 -9.23 13.33 -28.01
N LEU A 786 -9.90 13.85 -29.04
CA LEU A 786 -10.89 14.94 -28.94
C LEU A 786 -12.08 14.45 -28.09
N LEU A 787 -11.88 14.35 -26.78
CA LEU A 787 -12.93 14.14 -25.80
C LEU A 787 -13.07 15.42 -25.00
N ASP A 788 -14.33 15.80 -24.81
CA ASP A 788 -14.85 17.00 -24.16
C ASP A 788 -14.81 18.30 -24.99
N ASP A 789 -15.84 18.43 -25.85
CA ASP A 789 -16.46 19.74 -26.16
C ASP A 789 -17.01 20.46 -24.90
N GLU A 790 -16.80 19.92 -23.69
CA GLU A 790 -17.00 20.62 -22.42
C GLU A 790 -15.74 21.38 -21.94
N LEU A 791 -14.62 21.33 -22.68
CA LEU A 791 -13.52 22.27 -22.52
C LEU A 791 -13.96 23.64 -23.05
N ASN A 792 -14.11 24.59 -22.13
CA ASN A 792 -14.16 26.01 -22.43
C ASN A 792 -13.03 26.34 -23.42
N TYR A 793 -13.37 26.68 -24.67
CA TYR A 793 -12.52 27.57 -25.43
C TYR A 793 -12.71 28.99 -24.88
N ASN A 794 -12.23 29.23 -23.65
CA ASN A 794 -11.90 30.59 -23.24
C ASN A 794 -10.57 30.94 -23.91
N LEU A 795 -10.63 31.22 -25.21
CA LEU A 795 -9.55 31.89 -25.93
C LEU A 795 -9.61 33.38 -25.54
N GLU A 796 -9.30 33.69 -24.28
CA GLU A 796 -9.43 35.04 -23.69
C GLU A 796 -8.57 36.12 -24.38
N ASP A 797 -7.65 35.75 -25.26
CA ASP A 797 -6.83 36.70 -26.02
C ASP A 797 -7.06 36.61 -27.53
N GLN A 798 -8.31 36.77 -27.98
CA GLN A 798 -8.61 37.15 -29.37
C GLN A 798 -8.90 38.66 -29.43
N ILE A 799 -7.93 39.42 -29.95
CA ILE A 799 -8.23 40.77 -30.44
C ILE A 799 -8.63 40.60 -31.90
N GLU A 800 -9.93 40.72 -32.17
CA GLU A 800 -10.41 40.90 -33.55
C GLU A 800 -9.93 42.27 -34.04
N THR A 801 -9.14 42.27 -35.11
CA THR A 801 -8.79 43.51 -35.81
C THR A 801 -9.94 43.92 -36.72
N GLU A 802 -10.09 45.23 -36.98
CA GLU A 802 -11.18 45.79 -37.79
C GLU A 802 -11.29 45.18 -39.20
N ASP A 803 -10.22 44.53 -39.69
CA ASP A 803 -10.16 43.83 -40.98
C ASP A 803 -10.57 42.35 -40.92
N GLY A 804 -11.07 41.84 -39.79
CA GLY A 804 -11.61 40.49 -39.66
C GLY A 804 -10.55 39.38 -39.51
N PHE A 805 -9.31 39.72 -39.15
CA PHE A 805 -8.30 38.74 -38.77
C PHE A 805 -8.12 38.66 -37.25
N THR A 806 -7.98 37.42 -36.76
CA THR A 806 -7.76 37.12 -35.34
C THR A 806 -6.26 37.03 -35.05
N LEU A 807 -5.73 37.91 -34.19
CA LEU A 807 -4.34 37.84 -33.72
C LEU A 807 -4.23 36.86 -32.55
N VAL A 808 -3.41 35.82 -32.71
CA VAL A 808 -3.08 34.87 -31.63
C VAL A 808 -1.61 35.04 -31.25
N ASN A 809 -1.33 35.34 -29.98
CA ASN A 809 0.02 35.62 -29.51
C ASN A 809 0.82 34.32 -29.29
N ALA A 810 1.72 33.97 -30.22
CA ALA A 810 2.45 32.70 -30.24
C ALA A 810 3.53 32.53 -29.15
N LYS A 811 3.75 33.51 -28.27
CA LYS A 811 4.85 33.51 -27.26
C LYS A 811 4.43 33.08 -25.84
N LEU A 812 3.16 32.88 -25.57
CA LEU A 812 2.70 32.38 -24.27
C LEU A 812 2.44 30.88 -24.36
N PRO A 813 2.93 30.06 -23.42
CA PRO A 813 2.54 28.66 -23.35
C PRO A 813 1.02 28.61 -23.13
N VAL A 814 0.33 27.88 -24.00
CA VAL A 814 -1.08 27.54 -23.79
C VAL A 814 -1.14 26.70 -22.52
N ASN A 815 -1.49 27.33 -21.40
CA ASN A 815 -1.76 26.61 -20.17
C ASN A 815 -3.05 25.82 -20.36
N LEU A 816 -2.92 24.54 -20.71
CA LEU A 816 -3.99 23.57 -20.58
C LEU A 816 -4.21 23.33 -19.09
N THR A 817 -4.99 24.19 -18.45
CA THR A 817 -5.50 23.92 -17.10
C THR A 817 -6.53 22.79 -17.21
N LEU A 818 -6.07 21.55 -17.01
CA LEU A 818 -6.93 20.43 -16.62
C LEU A 818 -7.42 20.68 -15.18
N ASN A 819 -8.24 21.72 -15.00
CA ASN A 819 -8.98 21.92 -13.77
C ASN A 819 -10.13 20.90 -13.79
N SER A 820 -9.92 19.76 -13.13
CA SER A 820 -10.99 18.85 -12.69
C SER A 820 -11.91 19.46 -11.62
N ASN A 821 -11.87 20.78 -11.45
CA ASN A 821 -12.63 21.54 -10.46
C ASN A 821 -13.56 22.50 -11.21
N GLU A 822 -14.82 22.08 -11.24
CA GLU A 822 -16.05 22.85 -11.46
C GLU A 822 -16.15 23.75 -12.72
N PRO A 823 -17.05 23.43 -13.66
CA PRO A 823 -17.31 24.29 -14.82
C PRO A 823 -18.00 25.59 -14.37
N GLU A 824 -17.51 26.73 -14.84
CA GLU A 824 -17.98 28.12 -14.60
C GLU A 824 -19.50 28.37 -14.83
N THR A 825 -20.24 27.37 -15.28
CA THR A 825 -21.72 27.35 -15.32
C THR A 825 -22.42 27.23 -13.94
N THR A 826 -21.71 27.18 -12.81
CA THR A 826 -22.30 26.88 -11.49
C THR A 826 -22.69 28.09 -10.63
N LEU A 827 -22.27 29.32 -10.94
CA LEU A 827 -22.66 30.48 -10.11
C LEU A 827 -24.18 30.73 -10.16
N GLU A 828 -24.80 30.66 -11.35
CA GLU A 828 -26.22 30.99 -11.56
C GLU A 828 -27.20 29.93 -11.03
N PHE A 829 -26.75 28.68 -10.85
CA PHE A 829 -27.56 27.55 -10.36
C PHE A 829 -27.07 26.98 -9.01
N SER A 830 -26.18 27.71 -8.33
CA SER A 830 -25.54 27.29 -7.07
C SER A 830 -26.55 26.81 -6.02
N GLU A 831 -27.69 27.50 -5.88
CA GLU A 831 -28.77 27.17 -4.94
C GLU A 831 -29.44 25.80 -5.21
N VAL A 832 -29.38 25.28 -6.44
CA VAL A 832 -30.11 24.09 -6.89
C VAL A 832 -29.18 22.94 -7.33
N SER A 833 -27.87 23.20 -7.42
CA SER A 833 -26.83 22.25 -7.83
C SER A 833 -26.83 20.90 -7.06
N GLY A 834 -27.39 20.87 -5.85
CA GLY A 834 -27.51 19.66 -5.02
C GLY A 834 -28.61 18.68 -5.47
N LYS A 835 -29.54 19.06 -6.37
CA LYS A 835 -30.57 18.15 -6.92
C LYS A 835 -30.16 17.62 -8.29
N SER A 836 -30.29 16.31 -8.50
CA SER A 836 -30.05 15.69 -9.82
C SER A 836 -31.05 16.21 -10.86
N THR A 837 -30.56 16.60 -12.04
CA THR A 837 -31.37 17.04 -13.19
C THR A 837 -32.43 16.00 -13.59
N THR A 838 -32.10 14.71 -13.46
CA THR A 838 -33.03 13.60 -13.75
C THR A 838 -34.22 13.54 -12.79
N VAL A 839 -34.01 13.93 -11.52
CA VAL A 839 -35.08 13.97 -10.50
C VAL A 839 -36.01 15.13 -10.81
N ILE A 840 -35.44 16.31 -11.06
CA ILE A 840 -36.19 17.50 -11.47
C ILE A 840 -37.08 17.22 -12.69
N LEU A 841 -36.53 16.57 -13.73
CA LEU A 841 -37.29 16.24 -14.94
C LEU A 841 -38.41 15.22 -14.68
N LYS A 842 -38.20 14.24 -13.77
CA LYS A 842 -39.24 13.30 -13.35
C LYS A 842 -40.34 14.01 -12.56
N ASP A 843 -39.98 14.91 -11.65
CA ASP A 843 -40.90 15.67 -10.83
C ASP A 843 -41.76 16.61 -11.71
N LEU A 844 -41.13 17.35 -12.63
CA LEU A 844 -41.84 18.19 -13.60
C LEU A 844 -42.82 17.40 -14.46
N ARG A 845 -42.43 16.20 -14.91
CA ARG A 845 -43.32 15.33 -15.68
C ARG A 845 -44.51 14.85 -14.84
N ALA A 846 -44.27 14.50 -13.58
CA ALA A 846 -45.32 14.06 -12.67
C ALA A 846 -46.35 15.16 -12.41
N VAL A 847 -45.89 16.43 -12.30
CA VAL A 847 -46.76 17.57 -12.02
C VAL A 847 -47.52 18.08 -13.24
N LEU A 848 -46.87 18.15 -14.42
CA LEU A 848 -47.48 18.65 -15.65
C LEU A 848 -48.35 17.62 -16.38
N GLY A 849 -48.14 16.33 -16.12
CA GLY A 849 -48.71 15.25 -16.90
C GLY A 849 -48.07 15.14 -18.29
N LYS A 850 -48.46 14.09 -19.02
CA LYS A 850 -47.79 13.65 -20.27
C LYS A 850 -47.84 14.69 -21.39
N ASP A 851 -49.00 15.30 -21.63
CA ASP A 851 -49.19 16.17 -22.80
C ASP A 851 -48.53 17.55 -22.63
N GLN A 852 -48.65 18.17 -21.46
CA GLN A 852 -48.00 19.45 -21.19
C GLN A 852 -46.48 19.32 -21.08
N PHE A 853 -45.99 18.25 -20.45
CA PHE A 853 -44.54 17.97 -20.39
C PHE A 853 -43.95 17.74 -21.79
N ARG A 854 -44.68 17.07 -22.68
CA ARG A 854 -44.26 16.86 -24.07
C ARG A 854 -44.17 18.17 -24.86
N GLN A 855 -45.11 19.10 -24.68
CA GLN A 855 -45.05 20.44 -25.28
C GLN A 855 -43.83 21.23 -24.79
N LEU A 856 -43.54 21.14 -23.49
CA LEU A 856 -42.40 21.78 -22.87
C LEU A 856 -41.07 21.23 -23.39
N LEU A 857 -40.90 19.90 -23.43
CA LEU A 857 -39.72 19.23 -23.97
C LEU A 857 -39.49 19.54 -25.45
N TYR A 858 -40.55 19.51 -26.26
CA TYR A 858 -40.46 19.85 -27.69
C TYR A 858 -39.98 21.28 -27.88
N SER A 859 -40.53 22.21 -27.10
CA SER A 859 -40.16 23.62 -27.15
C SER A 859 -38.70 23.82 -26.74
N SER A 860 -38.24 23.16 -25.68
CA SER A 860 -36.85 23.23 -25.20
C SER A 860 -35.87 22.73 -26.27
N LEU A 861 -36.11 21.57 -26.87
CA LEU A 861 -35.17 20.95 -27.80
C LEU A 861 -35.13 21.63 -29.18
N THR A 862 -36.21 22.28 -29.61
CA THR A 862 -36.35 22.87 -30.97
C THR A 862 -36.14 24.38 -31.03
N GLY A 863 -35.59 24.98 -29.97
CA GLY A 863 -35.20 26.39 -29.95
C GLY A 863 -36.34 27.39 -29.75
N VAL A 864 -37.52 26.93 -29.31
CA VAL A 864 -38.59 27.82 -28.83
C VAL A 864 -38.17 28.37 -27.46
N GLN A 865 -38.32 29.67 -27.22
CA GLN A 865 -37.90 30.27 -25.97
C GLN A 865 -38.74 29.74 -24.80
N ILE A 866 -38.08 29.26 -23.75
CA ILE A 866 -38.73 28.78 -22.53
C ILE A 866 -38.73 29.90 -21.50
N LEU A 867 -39.92 30.33 -21.11
CA LEU A 867 -40.13 31.32 -20.06
C LEU A 867 -40.74 30.65 -18.84
N VAL A 868 -40.03 30.66 -17.71
CA VAL A 868 -40.51 30.10 -16.43
C VAL A 868 -40.84 31.25 -15.48
N ARG A 869 -42.12 31.33 -15.06
CA ARG A 869 -42.62 32.35 -14.14
C ARG A 869 -43.07 31.70 -12.85
N GLY A 870 -42.50 32.12 -11.71
CA GLY A 870 -42.80 31.50 -10.43
C GLY A 870 -41.80 31.81 -9.30
N PRO A 871 -41.99 31.18 -8.13
CA PRO A 871 -41.10 31.34 -6.98
C PRO A 871 -39.66 30.89 -7.30
N ASN A 872 -38.67 31.45 -6.59
CA ASN A 872 -37.27 31.38 -6.98
C ASN A 872 -36.75 29.93 -7.15
N ILE A 873 -36.98 29.07 -6.16
CA ILE A 873 -36.43 27.70 -6.13
C ILE A 873 -37.02 26.83 -7.24
N GLU A 874 -38.35 26.80 -7.40
CA GLU A 874 -39.03 25.97 -8.40
C GLU A 874 -38.73 26.43 -9.84
N ARG A 875 -38.56 27.75 -10.02
CA ARG A 875 -38.12 28.35 -11.27
C ARG A 875 -36.69 27.92 -11.62
N LEU A 876 -35.76 28.00 -10.68
CA LEU A 876 -34.37 27.58 -10.87
C LEU A 876 -34.27 26.07 -11.16
N GLU A 877 -35.03 25.24 -10.43
CA GLU A 877 -35.13 23.79 -10.69
C GLU A 877 -35.60 23.53 -12.12
N SER A 878 -36.71 24.15 -12.53
CA SER A 878 -37.26 23.97 -13.88
C SER A 878 -36.28 24.35 -14.99
N LEU A 879 -35.60 25.49 -14.84
CA LEU A 879 -34.61 25.97 -15.80
C LEU A 879 -33.37 25.06 -15.83
N TYR A 880 -32.89 24.61 -14.68
CA TYR A 880 -31.74 23.72 -14.57
C TYR A 880 -32.01 22.36 -15.24
N GLY A 881 -33.17 21.75 -14.94
CA GLY A 881 -33.58 20.48 -15.53
C GLY A 881 -33.73 20.55 -17.05
N LEU A 882 -34.45 21.54 -17.58
CA LEU A 882 -34.73 21.65 -19.01
C LEU A 882 -33.50 22.05 -19.83
N SER A 883 -32.71 23.01 -19.34
CA SER A 883 -31.49 23.44 -20.05
C SER A 883 -30.45 22.32 -20.10
N SER A 884 -30.42 21.42 -19.11
CA SER A 884 -29.47 20.29 -19.06
C SER A 884 -29.59 19.30 -20.24
N LEU A 885 -30.70 19.29 -20.98
CA LEU A 885 -30.95 18.37 -22.10
C LEU A 885 -30.39 18.86 -23.46
N ILE A 886 -29.83 20.08 -23.51
CA ILE A 886 -29.40 20.74 -24.76
C ILE A 886 -27.88 20.92 -24.74
N PRO A 887 -27.12 20.93 -25.85
CA PRO A 887 -25.68 21.21 -25.82
C PRO A 887 -25.35 22.59 -25.24
N ARG A 888 -24.23 22.72 -24.48
CA ARG A 888 -23.82 23.99 -23.86
C ARG A 888 -23.73 25.13 -24.88
N ALA A 889 -23.20 24.88 -26.07
CA ALA A 889 -23.09 25.85 -27.15
C ALA A 889 -24.45 26.43 -27.61
N CYS A 890 -25.56 25.72 -27.35
CA CYS A 890 -26.91 26.16 -27.67
C CYS A 890 -27.66 26.75 -26.45
N ARG A 891 -27.09 26.70 -25.23
CA ARG A 891 -27.72 27.20 -23.99
C ARG A 891 -27.38 28.68 -23.79
N ARG A 892 -28.40 29.51 -23.64
CA ARG A 892 -28.32 30.93 -23.28
C ARG A 892 -29.37 31.19 -22.22
N VAL A 893 -29.01 30.90 -20.97
CA VAL A 893 -29.94 30.92 -19.84
C VAL A 893 -29.80 32.22 -19.07
N LYS A 894 -30.93 32.80 -18.67
CA LYS A 894 -30.98 33.88 -17.69
C LYS A 894 -31.88 33.45 -16.54
N THR A 895 -31.30 33.15 -15.37
CA THR A 895 -32.01 32.57 -14.22
C THR A 895 -32.99 33.54 -13.55
N GLN A 896 -32.65 34.82 -13.53
CA GLN A 896 -33.49 35.90 -13.00
C GLN A 896 -33.38 37.14 -13.87
N ALA A 897 -34.48 37.51 -14.53
CA ALA A 897 -34.60 38.72 -15.33
C ALA A 897 -35.66 39.66 -14.73
N THR A 898 -35.33 40.95 -14.67
CA THR A 898 -36.23 42.03 -14.20
C THR A 898 -37.22 42.48 -15.28
N GLU A 899 -36.89 42.22 -16.54
CA GLU A 899 -37.72 42.50 -17.72
C GLU A 899 -37.65 41.34 -18.71
N TYR A 900 -38.62 41.25 -19.61
CA TYR A 900 -38.62 40.25 -20.67
C TYR A 900 -37.50 40.52 -21.68
N MET A 901 -36.80 39.46 -22.11
CA MET A 901 -35.73 39.52 -23.10
C MET A 901 -36.08 38.73 -24.37
N ASP A 902 -35.64 39.22 -25.51
CA ASP A 902 -35.89 38.58 -26.80
C ASP A 902 -35.28 37.17 -26.93
N PRO A 903 -35.89 36.26 -27.71
CA PRO A 903 -35.38 34.90 -27.97
C PRO A 903 -33.96 34.85 -28.54
N ASN A 904 -33.52 35.93 -29.19
CA ASN A 904 -32.17 36.05 -29.74
C ASN A 904 -31.11 36.34 -28.66
N LYS A 905 -31.50 36.81 -27.47
CA LYS A 905 -30.58 37.06 -26.36
C LYS A 905 -30.51 35.88 -25.39
N CYS A 906 -31.64 35.26 -25.07
CA CYS A 906 -31.71 34.07 -24.23
C CYS A 906 -32.78 33.09 -24.73
N ASN A 907 -32.49 31.79 -24.68
CA ASN A 907 -33.49 30.74 -24.98
C ASN A 907 -34.18 30.21 -23.73
N PHE A 908 -33.61 30.42 -22.54
CA PHE A 908 -34.24 30.12 -21.25
C PHE A 908 -34.25 31.37 -20.39
N ILE A 909 -35.41 31.76 -19.87
CA ILE A 909 -35.57 32.94 -19.03
C ILE A 909 -36.44 32.65 -17.81
N GLY A 910 -35.93 33.01 -16.64
CA GLY A 910 -36.66 32.99 -15.37
C GLY A 910 -37.12 34.39 -14.99
N VAL A 911 -38.42 34.55 -14.73
CA VAL A 911 -39.02 35.83 -14.31
C VAL A 911 -39.87 35.67 -13.05
N ASP A 912 -39.96 36.74 -12.29
CA ASP A 912 -40.84 36.82 -11.12
C ASP A 912 -42.32 36.96 -11.51
N THR A 913 -43.24 36.65 -10.58
CA THR A 913 -44.68 36.78 -10.82
C THR A 913 -45.12 38.23 -11.04
N SER A 914 -44.34 39.23 -10.64
CA SER A 914 -44.62 40.66 -10.86
C SER A 914 -44.25 41.18 -12.26
N VAL A 915 -43.43 40.46 -13.02
CA VAL A 915 -42.87 40.94 -14.30
C VAL A 915 -43.89 40.82 -15.44
N ALA A 916 -44.01 41.87 -16.26
CA ALA A 916 -44.83 41.85 -17.47
C ALA A 916 -44.19 40.94 -18.53
N VAL A 917 -44.94 39.93 -18.97
CA VAL A 917 -44.50 38.92 -19.95
C VAL A 917 -45.38 38.94 -21.20
N PRO A 918 -44.86 38.60 -22.38
CA PRO A 918 -45.65 38.55 -23.61
C PRO A 918 -46.79 37.52 -23.51
N LEU A 919 -47.82 37.74 -24.34
CA LEU A 919 -48.89 36.76 -24.52
C LEU A 919 -48.31 35.46 -25.11
N PRO A 920 -48.83 34.28 -24.71
CA PRO A 920 -48.36 33.00 -25.24
C PRO A 920 -48.43 32.95 -26.77
N CYS A 921 -47.28 32.77 -27.42
CA CYS A 921 -47.16 32.75 -28.88
C CYS A 921 -46.43 31.47 -29.33
N ALA A 922 -46.42 31.18 -30.63
CA ALA A 922 -45.78 29.97 -31.15
C ALA A 922 -44.26 29.91 -30.85
N ASN A 923 -43.62 31.06 -30.63
CA ASN A 923 -42.18 31.21 -30.42
C ASN A 923 -41.77 31.27 -28.94
N VAL A 924 -42.73 31.40 -28.01
CA VAL A 924 -42.49 31.50 -26.57
C VAL A 924 -43.40 30.51 -25.84
N CYS A 925 -42.80 29.49 -25.23
CA CYS A 925 -43.49 28.52 -24.38
C CYS A 925 -43.37 28.96 -22.92
N ARG A 926 -44.50 29.28 -22.30
CA ARG A 926 -44.55 29.77 -20.91
C ARG A 926 -44.92 28.66 -19.93
N LEU A 927 -44.15 28.49 -18.87
CA LEU A 927 -44.46 27.68 -17.70
C LEU A 927 -44.77 28.60 -16.52
N ASP A 928 -46.04 28.68 -16.13
CA ASP A 928 -46.48 29.44 -14.95
C ASP A 928 -46.59 28.49 -13.75
N ILE A 929 -45.90 28.82 -12.66
CA ILE A 929 -45.91 28.09 -11.38
C ILE A 929 -46.64 28.94 -10.34
N VAL A 930 -47.77 28.44 -9.86
CA VAL A 930 -48.72 29.17 -9.00
C VAL A 930 -48.58 28.71 -7.56
N THR A 931 -48.41 29.66 -6.63
CA THR A 931 -48.32 29.39 -5.18
C THR A 931 -49.67 28.98 -4.58
N ASP A 932 -49.63 28.15 -3.53
CA ASP A 932 -50.84 27.58 -2.90
C ASP A 932 -51.85 28.64 -2.41
N GLU A 933 -51.39 29.83 -2.05
CA GLU A 933 -52.24 30.95 -1.60
C GLU A 933 -53.17 31.50 -2.69
N HIS A 934 -52.89 31.21 -3.97
CA HIS A 934 -53.64 31.71 -5.13
C HIS A 934 -54.33 30.59 -5.92
N LYS A 935 -54.37 29.37 -5.37
CA LYS A 935 -55.06 28.23 -6.00
C LYS A 935 -56.58 28.42 -5.92
N VAL A 936 -57.22 28.41 -7.08
CA VAL A 936 -58.67 28.19 -7.17
C VAL A 936 -58.89 26.69 -6.98
N GLU A 937 -59.91 26.29 -6.20
CA GLU A 937 -60.22 24.86 -5.99
C GLU A 937 -60.30 24.13 -7.35
N ASN A 938 -59.44 23.12 -7.54
CA ASN A 938 -59.20 22.32 -8.76
C ASN A 938 -58.22 22.84 -9.84
N SER A 939 -57.40 23.87 -9.61
CA SER A 939 -56.33 24.26 -10.57
C SER A 939 -54.98 23.55 -10.32
N SER A 940 -54.29 23.08 -11.38
CA SER A 940 -52.93 22.51 -11.29
C SER A 940 -51.91 23.56 -10.86
N SER A 941 -50.91 23.17 -10.05
CA SER A 941 -49.86 24.08 -9.56
C SER A 941 -48.94 24.60 -10.66
N HIS A 942 -48.78 23.83 -11.75
CA HIS A 942 -47.98 24.19 -12.91
C HIS A 942 -48.86 24.18 -14.16
N ILE A 943 -48.75 25.22 -14.98
CA ILE A 943 -49.54 25.37 -16.21
C ILE A 943 -48.61 25.76 -17.36
N VAL A 944 -48.54 24.91 -18.39
CA VAL A 944 -47.87 25.24 -19.66
C VAL A 944 -48.83 25.98 -20.59
N ARG A 945 -48.40 27.12 -21.11
CA ARG A 945 -49.13 27.94 -22.09
C ARG A 945 -48.27 28.12 -23.33
N TRP A 946 -48.62 27.39 -24.38
CA TRP A 946 -47.98 27.48 -25.70
C TRP A 946 -49.06 27.36 -26.78
N THR A 947 -49.03 28.25 -27.77
CA THR A 947 -50.02 28.31 -28.85
C THR A 947 -49.57 27.60 -30.12
N GLY A 948 -48.40 26.94 -30.09
CA GLY A 948 -47.92 26.10 -31.19
C GLY A 948 -48.57 24.72 -31.21
N THR A 949 -48.54 24.06 -32.37
CA THR A 949 -49.04 22.70 -32.56
C THR A 949 -47.88 21.70 -32.59
N LEU A 950 -48.05 20.56 -31.93
CA LEU A 950 -47.09 19.46 -32.01
C LEU A 950 -47.18 18.78 -33.39
N PRO A 951 -46.03 18.41 -34.00
CA PRO A 951 -46.03 17.68 -35.26
C PRO A 951 -46.60 16.27 -35.10
N LEU A 952 -47.18 15.71 -36.17
CA LEU A 952 -47.72 14.33 -36.21
C LEU A 952 -46.67 13.27 -35.83
N LYS A 953 -45.40 13.51 -36.17
CA LYS A 953 -44.24 12.71 -35.72
C LYS A 953 -43.29 13.61 -34.93
N LEU A 954 -43.00 13.21 -33.69
CA LEU A 954 -42.12 13.93 -32.78
C LEU A 954 -40.64 13.64 -33.10
N PRO A 955 -39.71 14.54 -32.72
CA PRO A 955 -38.28 14.28 -32.80
C PRO A 955 -37.87 12.97 -32.10
N THR A 956 -36.94 12.25 -32.71
CA THR A 956 -36.44 10.96 -32.25
C THR A 956 -35.75 11.10 -30.89
N LEU A 957 -34.93 12.14 -30.69
CA LEU A 957 -34.30 12.44 -29.40
C LEU A 957 -35.35 12.63 -28.29
N LEU A 958 -36.39 13.43 -28.55
CA LEU A 958 -37.48 13.67 -27.60
C LEU A 958 -38.17 12.36 -27.22
N THR A 959 -38.46 11.50 -28.20
CA THR A 959 -39.12 10.21 -27.98
C THR A 959 -38.25 9.27 -27.13
N LYS A 960 -36.92 9.25 -27.36
CA LYS A 960 -35.96 8.48 -26.55
C LYS A 960 -35.93 8.99 -25.10
N ILE A 961 -35.86 10.32 -24.90
CA ILE A 961 -35.89 10.94 -23.56
C ILE A 961 -37.20 10.61 -22.84
N GLU A 962 -38.36 10.81 -23.48
CA GLU A 962 -39.67 10.53 -22.88
C GLU A 962 -39.81 9.06 -22.45
N LYS A 963 -39.45 8.11 -23.32
CA LYS A 963 -39.49 6.67 -23.00
C LYS A 963 -38.53 6.28 -21.88
N SER A 964 -37.36 6.90 -21.80
CA SER A 964 -36.40 6.63 -20.73
C SER A 964 -36.89 7.15 -19.37
N LEU A 965 -37.57 8.30 -19.33
CA LEU A 965 -38.21 8.82 -18.12
C LEU A 965 -39.40 7.97 -17.66
N GLU A 966 -40.09 7.29 -18.58
CA GLU A 966 -41.19 6.35 -18.29
C GLU A 966 -40.71 5.02 -17.70
N ASN A 967 -39.43 4.67 -17.88
CA ASN A 967 -38.93 3.38 -17.43
C ASN A 967 -38.46 3.44 -15.97
N GLU A 968 -39.31 2.96 -15.06
CA GLU A 968 -39.03 2.89 -13.62
C GLU A 968 -37.83 2.00 -13.26
N LYS A 969 -37.40 1.09 -14.16
CA LYS A 969 -36.22 0.23 -13.94
C LYS A 969 -34.90 0.99 -14.08
N LEU A 970 -34.90 2.18 -14.68
CA LEU A 970 -33.69 2.98 -14.89
C LEU A 970 -33.42 3.88 -13.67
N GLY A 971 -32.29 3.62 -13.00
CA GLY A 971 -31.80 4.46 -11.90
C GLY A 971 -31.40 5.86 -12.38
N ASN A 972 -31.34 6.82 -11.45
CA ASN A 972 -31.05 8.22 -11.77
C ASN A 972 -29.63 8.43 -12.36
N SER A 973 -28.63 7.68 -11.89
CA SER A 973 -27.27 7.71 -12.44
C SER A 973 -27.23 7.18 -13.87
N THR A 974 -27.94 6.07 -14.14
CA THR A 974 -28.08 5.49 -15.48
C THR A 974 -28.80 6.44 -16.43
N LEU A 975 -29.87 7.10 -15.98
CA LEU A 975 -30.58 8.11 -16.78
C LEU A 975 -29.69 9.32 -17.09
N LYS A 976 -28.89 9.79 -16.13
CA LYS A 976 -27.96 10.90 -16.34
C LYS A 976 -26.93 10.55 -17.42
N ALA A 977 -26.31 9.37 -17.32
CA ALA A 977 -25.36 8.89 -18.32
C ALA A 977 -26.03 8.67 -19.70
N HIS A 978 -27.25 8.13 -19.70
CA HIS A 978 -28.02 7.95 -20.93
C HIS A 978 -28.36 9.28 -21.61
N PHE A 979 -28.77 10.31 -20.87
CA PHE A 979 -29.02 11.64 -21.42
C PHE A 979 -27.76 12.31 -21.96
N ALA A 980 -26.63 12.18 -21.26
CA ALA A 980 -25.35 12.67 -21.77
C ALA A 980 -24.98 12.00 -23.10
N ALA A 981 -25.08 10.67 -23.17
CA ALA A 981 -24.82 9.92 -24.39
C ALA A 981 -25.76 10.29 -25.55
N LEU A 982 -27.06 10.48 -25.28
CA LEU A 982 -28.02 10.94 -26.27
C LEU A 982 -27.73 12.37 -26.73
N GLN A 983 -27.38 13.26 -25.82
CA GLN A 983 -27.02 14.63 -26.16
C GLN A 983 -25.77 14.65 -27.04
N GLU A 984 -24.76 13.83 -26.74
CA GLU A 984 -23.53 13.71 -27.53
C GLU A 984 -23.77 13.09 -28.90
N GLU A 985 -24.53 11.99 -28.99
CA GLU A 985 -24.96 11.34 -30.25
C GLU A 985 -25.57 12.40 -31.18
N TRP A 986 -26.53 13.18 -30.68
CA TRP A 986 -27.27 14.15 -31.48
C TRP A 986 -26.49 15.44 -31.75
N ALA A 987 -25.59 15.86 -30.85
CA ALA A 987 -24.67 16.95 -31.10
C ALA A 987 -23.69 16.60 -32.23
N ASN A 988 -23.17 15.37 -32.25
CA ASN A 988 -22.28 14.90 -33.32
C ASN A 988 -23.00 14.82 -34.67
N ILE A 989 -24.26 14.36 -34.69
CA ILE A 989 -25.08 14.43 -35.91
C ILE A 989 -25.25 15.89 -36.36
N ALA A 990 -25.52 16.83 -35.44
CA ALA A 990 -25.64 18.24 -35.75
C ALA A 990 -24.33 18.84 -36.30
N LYS A 991 -23.15 18.45 -35.78
CA LYS A 991 -21.84 18.85 -36.32
C LYS A 991 -21.64 18.39 -37.75
N VAL A 992 -21.97 17.12 -38.04
CA VAL A 992 -21.88 16.57 -39.40
C VAL A 992 -22.82 17.34 -40.34
N VAL A 993 -24.05 17.62 -39.91
CA VAL A 993 -25.01 18.43 -40.66
C VAL A 993 -24.49 19.86 -40.90
N HIS A 994 -23.89 20.49 -39.89
CA HIS A 994 -23.29 21.83 -39.99
C HIS A 994 -22.13 21.85 -40.99
N ALA A 995 -21.19 20.91 -40.88
CA ALA A 995 -20.04 20.80 -41.77
C ALA A 995 -20.45 20.60 -43.24
N MET A 996 -21.49 19.79 -43.49
CA MET A 996 -22.02 19.58 -44.84
C MET A 996 -22.71 20.80 -45.42
N ARG A 997 -23.36 21.62 -44.58
CA ARG A 997 -23.96 22.91 -44.99
C ARG A 997 -22.90 23.94 -45.37
N GLY A 998 -21.85 24.05 -44.55
CA GLY A 998 -20.73 24.96 -44.82
C GLY A 998 -20.00 24.65 -46.15
N ARG A 999 -20.01 23.37 -46.57
CA ARG A 999 -19.39 22.93 -47.83
C ARG A 999 -20.30 23.00 -49.07
N GLY A 1000 -21.55 23.47 -48.95
CA GLY A 1000 -22.44 23.72 -50.09
C GLY A 1000 -23.11 22.49 -50.72
N HIS A 1001 -23.04 21.31 -50.08
CA HIS A 1001 -23.65 20.07 -50.58
C HIS A 1001 -25.06 19.84 -50.00
N SER A 1002 -26.01 20.72 -50.31
CA SER A 1002 -27.39 20.65 -49.77
C SER A 1002 -28.24 19.49 -50.33
N GLY A 1003 -27.90 18.98 -51.53
CA GLY A 1003 -28.65 17.91 -52.21
C GLY A 1003 -28.54 16.53 -51.55
N ASP A 1004 -27.42 16.23 -50.89
CA ASP A 1004 -27.13 14.90 -50.31
C ASP A 1004 -27.40 14.83 -48.79
N LEU A 1005 -27.75 15.98 -48.18
CA LEU A 1005 -27.96 16.11 -46.74
C LEU A 1005 -29.10 15.21 -46.24
N SER A 1006 -30.16 15.05 -47.03
CA SER A 1006 -31.31 14.23 -46.64
C SER A 1006 -30.96 12.73 -46.60
N GLY A 1007 -30.11 12.26 -47.51
CA GLY A 1007 -29.62 10.87 -47.51
C GLY A 1007 -28.66 10.58 -46.36
N LEU A 1008 -27.77 11.53 -46.06
CA LEU A 1008 -26.86 11.45 -44.92
C LEU A 1008 -27.60 11.46 -43.58
N MET A 1009 -28.58 12.36 -43.42
CA MET A 1009 -29.42 12.42 -42.21
C MET A 1009 -30.12 11.08 -41.96
N LEU A 1010 -30.70 10.47 -43.00
CA LEU A 1010 -31.33 9.16 -42.90
C LEU A 1010 -30.34 8.06 -42.50
N SER A 1011 -29.10 8.11 -43.04
CA SER A 1011 -28.04 7.16 -42.72
C SER A 1011 -27.56 7.27 -41.26
N LEU A 1012 -27.61 8.47 -40.68
CA LEU A 1012 -27.32 8.74 -39.27
C LEU A 1012 -28.53 8.50 -38.35
N GLY A 1013 -29.65 8.00 -38.88
CA GLY A 1013 -30.87 7.72 -38.11
C GLY A 1013 -31.73 8.94 -37.80
N ALA A 1014 -31.46 10.10 -38.42
CA ALA A 1014 -32.26 11.32 -38.31
C ALA A 1014 -33.25 11.43 -39.47
N GLY A 1015 -34.55 11.52 -39.14
CA GLY A 1015 -35.61 11.66 -40.14
C GLY A 1015 -35.93 13.12 -40.50
N PRO A 1016 -36.85 13.36 -41.45
CA PRO A 1016 -37.30 14.71 -41.78
C PRO A 1016 -37.96 15.44 -40.60
N HIS A 1017 -38.54 14.69 -39.65
CA HIS A 1017 -39.11 15.23 -38.41
C HIS A 1017 -38.07 15.76 -37.42
N ASP A 1018 -36.81 15.35 -37.54
CA ASP A 1018 -35.70 15.79 -36.69
C ASP A 1018 -35.02 17.07 -37.21
N LYS A 1019 -35.35 17.50 -38.44
CA LYS A 1019 -34.69 18.61 -39.13
C LYS A 1019 -34.70 19.89 -38.29
N LYS A 1020 -35.83 20.25 -37.69
CA LYS A 1020 -35.95 21.47 -36.87
C LYS A 1020 -35.01 21.46 -35.66
N LEU A 1021 -34.85 20.31 -35.01
CA LEU A 1021 -33.95 20.14 -33.87
C LEU A 1021 -32.49 20.29 -34.30
N LEU A 1022 -32.11 19.62 -35.39
CA LEU A 1022 -30.75 19.67 -35.93
C LEU A 1022 -30.40 21.06 -36.47
N ASP A 1023 -31.37 21.77 -37.06
CA ASP A 1023 -31.21 23.17 -37.48
C ASP A 1023 -30.82 24.05 -36.29
N THR A 1024 -31.59 23.96 -35.20
CA THR A 1024 -31.32 24.72 -33.97
C THR A 1024 -29.96 24.36 -33.38
N TRP A 1025 -29.62 23.08 -33.27
CA TRP A 1025 -28.37 22.66 -32.65
C TRP A 1025 -27.15 23.00 -33.53
N SER A 1026 -27.31 22.98 -34.85
CA SER A 1026 -26.27 23.39 -35.80
C SER A 1026 -25.95 24.89 -35.74
N MET A 1027 -26.92 25.73 -35.37
CA MET A 1027 -26.72 27.19 -35.26
C MET A 1027 -25.89 27.58 -34.03
N GLY A 1028 -25.76 26.71 -33.03
CA GLY A 1028 -24.92 26.94 -31.86
C GLY A 1028 -23.45 26.58 -32.05
N LEU A 1029 -23.07 25.96 -33.17
CA LEU A 1029 -21.70 25.52 -33.44
C LEU A 1029 -20.87 26.63 -34.12
N PRO A 1030 -19.55 26.71 -33.86
CA PRO A 1030 -18.68 27.66 -34.56
C PRO A 1030 -18.59 27.34 -36.06
N PRO A 1031 -18.26 28.32 -36.91
CA PRO A 1031 -18.26 28.19 -38.37
C PRO A 1031 -17.28 27.15 -38.94
N ASN A 1032 -16.31 26.68 -38.14
CA ASN A 1032 -15.45 25.54 -38.47
C ASN A 1032 -15.37 24.56 -37.29
N PRO A 1033 -16.28 23.57 -37.20
CA PRO A 1033 -16.33 22.61 -36.09
C PRO A 1033 -15.42 21.38 -36.28
N ALA A 1034 -14.47 21.44 -37.24
CA ALA A 1034 -13.60 20.34 -37.65
C ALA A 1034 -12.17 20.49 -37.11
#